data_AF-A0A4R4Y8G0-F1
#
_entry.id   AF-A0A4R4Y8G0-F1
#
_cell.length_a   1.000
_cell.length_b   1.000
_cell.length_c   1.000
_cell.angle_alpha   90.00
_cell.angle_beta   90.00
_cell.angle_gamma   90.00
#
_symmetry.space_group_name_H-M   'P 1'
#
loop_
_entity.id
_entity.type
_entity.pdbx_description
1 polymer ?
#
loop_
_entity_poly.entity_id
_entity_poly.type
_entity_poly.pdbx_seq_one_letter_code
_entity_poly.pdbx_strand_id
1 'polypeptide(L)'
;MNDSITALDELTPNERKTLQAWRDIKSRPILLPMSWFEGVDRQVGMVFGGDRNDPLAWPRRQYQVLGRVMGMLVGGALGDSLGATAEAEGIGTGGGLLAAIRSRPWQAPNSAALVSAVEIATCARADQGEGADLDAALMERAREAEFAGTLGCFAASIPAALVSITSPDEDAFRRAAGLAQLLSEPPEECASAGVFAVALVRALNGQNLRLDQISELLLEQLGSEHAELRRRLEYLATVRDDANEQGILAELGGGSSGPEIVSRALCLGARNTGGWAEVLHVFAGGSRSRNAQVSGLLTGARHGAEAFPLLWRRKLEPAGQLESVAGTFMTEFGPDEVRITPQPDFRNVNPPSQPSDPAPAEPPQTLDAHERFMGSMVAGAMGDALGFAIEFHDIGMIRRHHGDAGLTSPVLRDGVAQVSDDTQMMLFTLEGLIRAHVARRINPTDNDPVPEVQHAYQRWFHTQSQPWDRAGGPYAQHLQQPDGWLITHPELFSSRAPGSTCMSALANFARTHQHATPQFKINDSKGCGGVMRAAPVAVWSNDPAEVFYAAVGTAALTHSHPSGYLSAGVLSVIVHQLIRDVPLPESIRMARDLLLRWRGHEEQLKFLDAAVELAKKGPVSPEEIKDTLGQGWVGEEALAIGLYAALATDNLRDALLLSVNHSGDSDSTGIVCGNIAGALYGARAVPPEWLASLELRELVETLAKDALVEFSPGPPTDPGWTRRYPAW
;
A
#
# COMPACT_ATOMS: atom_id res chain seq x y z
N MET A 1 23.06 22.94 -3.18
CA MET A 1 22.32 23.85 -4.08
C MET A 1 21.06 24.26 -3.34
N ASN A 2 20.81 25.56 -3.26
CA ASN A 2 20.01 26.25 -2.24
C ASN A 2 18.57 26.56 -2.72
N ASP A 3 17.97 25.70 -3.55
CA ASP A 3 16.79 26.08 -4.35
C ASP A 3 15.47 25.34 -3.98
N SER A 4 15.36 24.73 -2.79
CA SER A 4 14.14 23.98 -2.40
C SER A 4 13.29 24.61 -1.29
N ILE A 5 13.67 25.79 -0.77
CA ILE A 5 12.89 26.51 0.25
C ILE A 5 12.06 27.67 -0.35
N THR A 6 12.32 28.05 -1.60
CA THR A 6 11.62 29.16 -2.28
C THR A 6 10.27 28.79 -2.92
N ALA A 7 9.95 27.49 -3.08
CA ALA A 7 8.73 27.07 -3.78
C ALA A 7 7.43 27.13 -2.95
N LEU A 8 7.50 27.29 -1.62
CA LEU A 8 6.31 27.37 -0.76
C LEU A 8 5.68 28.77 -0.75
N ASP A 9 6.45 29.82 -1.03
CA ASP A 9 5.97 31.20 -1.07
C ASP A 9 5.32 31.58 -2.41
N GLU A 10 5.57 30.79 -3.46
CA GLU A 10 4.97 30.97 -4.80
C GLU A 10 3.58 30.34 -4.95
N LEU A 11 3.12 29.58 -3.95
CA LEU A 11 1.80 28.94 -3.99
C LEU A 11 0.68 29.98 -3.89
N THR A 12 -0.19 29.99 -4.89
CA THR A 12 -1.43 30.76 -4.89
C THR A 12 -2.29 30.38 -3.67
N PRO A 13 -3.19 31.28 -3.21
CA PRO A 13 -4.09 30.97 -2.09
C PRO A 13 -4.94 29.70 -2.30
N ASN A 14 -5.22 29.34 -3.56
CA ASN A 14 -5.93 28.11 -3.92
C ASN A 14 -5.04 26.87 -3.80
N GLU A 15 -3.76 26.95 -4.16
CA GLU A 15 -2.82 25.85 -3.99
C GLU A 15 -2.54 25.59 -2.51
N ARG A 16 -2.39 26.65 -1.70
CA ARG A 16 -2.30 26.53 -0.23
C ARG A 16 -3.54 25.90 0.39
N LYS A 17 -4.74 26.32 -0.04
CA LYS A 17 -6.00 25.69 0.39
C LYS A 17 -6.08 24.22 -0.01
N THR A 18 -5.60 23.87 -1.21
CA THR A 18 -5.60 22.50 -1.74
C THR A 18 -4.60 21.61 -1.00
N LEU A 19 -3.42 22.13 -0.66
CA LEU A 19 -2.41 21.45 0.13
C LEU A 19 -2.88 21.20 1.58
N GLN A 20 -3.55 22.20 2.17
CA GLN A 20 -4.15 22.10 3.51
C GLN A 20 -5.30 21.09 3.54
N ALA A 21 -6.20 21.21 2.57
CA ALA A 21 -7.29 20.27 2.32
C ALA A 21 -6.78 18.82 2.16
N TRP A 22 -5.63 18.64 1.51
CA TRP A 22 -5.00 17.34 1.30
C TRP A 22 -4.40 16.74 2.58
N ARG A 23 -3.75 17.55 3.43
CA ARG A 23 -3.29 17.11 4.76
C ARG A 23 -4.44 16.60 5.62
N ASP A 24 -5.59 17.28 5.57
CA ASP A 24 -6.80 16.88 6.29
C ASP A 24 -7.39 15.52 5.80
N ILE A 25 -7.21 15.14 4.53
CA ILE A 25 -7.69 13.86 3.97
C ILE A 25 -6.78 12.69 4.33
N LYS A 26 -5.45 12.91 4.33
CA LYS A 26 -4.45 11.95 4.84
C LYS A 26 -4.63 11.65 6.33
N SER A 27 -5.25 12.62 7.02
CA SER A 27 -6.11 12.55 8.20
C SER A 27 -6.45 11.23 8.89
N ARG A 28 -6.99 10.29 8.10
CA ARG A 28 -7.92 9.27 8.61
C ARG A 28 -7.34 7.86 8.43
N PRO A 29 -7.01 7.13 9.52
CA PRO A 29 -6.69 5.72 9.42
C PRO A 29 -7.97 4.92 9.25
N ILE A 30 -7.89 3.92 8.38
CA ILE A 30 -8.93 2.92 8.18
C ILE A 30 -8.21 1.59 8.18
N LEU A 31 -8.04 1.01 9.37
CA LEU A 31 -7.98 -0.45 9.54
C LEU A 31 -9.35 -0.98 9.11
N LEU A 32 -9.48 -1.34 7.84
CA LEU A 32 -10.56 -2.21 7.36
C LEU A 32 -9.92 -3.44 6.72
N PRO A 33 -10.49 -4.64 6.92
CA PRO A 33 -10.05 -5.86 6.28
C PRO A 33 -9.97 -5.68 4.76
N MET A 34 -8.99 -6.31 4.13
CA MET A 34 -8.87 -6.48 2.67
C MET A 34 -9.99 -7.33 2.06
N SER A 35 -11.08 -7.60 2.79
CA SER A 35 -12.19 -8.49 2.39
C SER A 35 -12.95 -8.04 1.13
N TRP A 36 -12.56 -6.90 0.54
CA TRP A 36 -13.09 -6.40 -0.72
C TRP A 36 -12.33 -6.96 -1.93
N PHE A 37 -11.02 -7.28 -1.81
CA PHE A 37 -10.24 -7.87 -2.92
C PHE A 37 -10.15 -9.40 -2.85
N GLU A 38 -10.62 -10.02 -1.76
CA GLU A 38 -10.67 -11.48 -1.59
C GLU A 38 -11.46 -12.20 -2.70
N GLY A 39 -12.38 -11.53 -3.41
CA GLY A 39 -13.16 -12.16 -4.48
C GLY A 39 -12.28 -12.63 -5.64
N VAL A 40 -11.29 -11.84 -6.03
CA VAL A 40 -10.39 -12.13 -7.16
C VAL A 40 -9.30 -13.12 -6.71
N ASP A 41 -8.70 -12.91 -5.54
CA ASP A 41 -7.64 -13.81 -5.02
C ASP A 41 -8.19 -15.15 -4.51
N ARG A 42 -9.44 -15.23 -4.00
CA ARG A 42 -10.08 -16.53 -3.69
C ARG A 42 -10.51 -17.28 -4.93
N GLN A 43 -11.00 -16.62 -5.97
CA GLN A 43 -11.34 -17.32 -7.22
C GLN A 43 -10.08 -17.89 -7.88
N VAL A 44 -8.95 -17.19 -7.78
CA VAL A 44 -7.63 -17.70 -8.15
C VAL A 44 -7.23 -18.86 -7.21
N GLY A 45 -7.30 -18.67 -5.89
CA GLY A 45 -6.90 -19.70 -4.92
C GLY A 45 -7.74 -20.99 -4.92
N MET A 46 -9.04 -20.93 -5.25
CA MET A 46 -9.92 -22.10 -5.30
C MET A 46 -9.74 -22.94 -6.57
N VAL A 47 -9.21 -22.36 -7.65
CA VAL A 47 -8.92 -23.10 -8.90
C VAL A 47 -7.54 -23.77 -8.85
N PHE A 48 -6.56 -23.20 -8.11
CA PHE A 48 -5.16 -23.64 -8.12
C PHE A 48 -4.72 -24.47 -6.91
N GLY A 49 -5.49 -25.50 -6.55
CA GLY A 49 -5.05 -26.56 -5.64
C GLY A 49 -3.95 -27.47 -6.23
N GLY A 50 -2.91 -26.90 -6.84
CA GLY A 50 -1.81 -27.58 -7.52
C GLY A 50 -0.43 -27.08 -7.06
N ASP A 51 0.53 -28.02 -7.02
CA ASP A 51 1.87 -27.95 -6.44
C ASP A 51 2.69 -26.68 -6.83
N ARG A 52 3.30 -26.02 -5.85
CA ARG A 52 4.04 -24.74 -5.98
C ARG A 52 5.39 -24.86 -6.72
N ASN A 53 5.76 -26.05 -7.19
CA ASN A 53 7.06 -26.35 -7.79
C ASN A 53 7.06 -26.55 -9.31
N ASP A 54 5.95 -26.35 -10.03
CA ASP A 54 5.92 -26.57 -11.48
C ASP A 54 6.48 -25.36 -12.28
N PRO A 55 7.55 -25.53 -13.08
CA PRO A 55 8.08 -24.50 -13.99
C PRO A 55 7.22 -24.25 -15.25
N LEU A 56 6.09 -24.93 -15.42
CA LEU A 56 5.05 -24.68 -16.43
C LEU A 56 3.93 -23.79 -15.84
N ALA A 57 4.21 -22.52 -15.55
CA ALA A 57 3.94 -21.39 -16.47
C ALA A 57 2.46 -21.16 -16.82
N TRP A 58 1.75 -20.36 -16.01
CA TRP A 58 0.74 -19.42 -16.54
C TRP A 58 1.41 -18.07 -16.82
N PRO A 59 1.04 -17.34 -17.88
CA PRO A 59 1.80 -16.15 -18.26
C PRO A 59 1.47 -15.00 -17.30
N ARG A 60 2.48 -14.49 -16.58
CA ARG A 60 2.46 -13.21 -15.83
C ARG A 60 1.76 -12.05 -16.56
N ARG A 61 1.67 -12.13 -17.89
CA ARG A 61 1.00 -11.19 -18.79
C ARG A 61 -0.53 -11.13 -18.61
N GLN A 62 -1.22 -12.23 -18.33
CA GLN A 62 -2.68 -12.25 -18.22
C GLN A 62 -3.19 -11.58 -16.92
N TYR A 63 -2.47 -11.77 -15.81
CA TYR A 63 -2.74 -11.08 -14.54
C TYR A 63 -2.52 -9.56 -14.65
N GLN A 64 -1.50 -9.14 -15.41
CA GLN A 64 -1.28 -7.71 -15.70
C GLN A 64 -2.41 -7.11 -16.55
N VAL A 65 -2.94 -7.87 -17.51
CA VAL A 65 -4.09 -7.44 -18.31
C VAL A 65 -5.33 -7.30 -17.42
N LEU A 66 -5.59 -8.23 -16.50
CA LEU A 66 -6.71 -8.13 -15.55
C LEU A 66 -6.61 -6.89 -14.66
N GLY A 67 -5.45 -6.64 -14.04
CA GLY A 67 -5.23 -5.46 -13.21
C GLY A 67 -5.44 -4.14 -13.98
N ARG A 68 -5.16 -4.17 -15.29
CA ARG A 68 -5.40 -3.05 -16.22
C ARG A 68 -6.84 -2.92 -16.69
N VAL A 69 -7.57 -4.01 -16.92
CA VAL A 69 -9.02 -3.98 -17.18
C VAL A 69 -9.75 -3.41 -15.96
N MET A 70 -9.38 -3.87 -14.76
CA MET A 70 -9.90 -3.30 -13.50
C MET A 70 -9.53 -1.84 -13.34
N GLY A 71 -8.28 -1.48 -13.62
CA GLY A 71 -7.84 -0.10 -13.64
C GLY A 71 -8.67 0.76 -14.58
N MET A 72 -8.90 0.29 -15.80
CA MET A 72 -9.69 0.96 -16.83
C MET A 72 -11.10 1.25 -16.31
N LEU A 73 -11.80 0.23 -15.82
CA LEU A 73 -13.18 0.37 -15.32
C LEU A 73 -13.28 1.34 -14.14
N VAL A 74 -12.38 1.21 -13.16
CA VAL A 74 -12.28 2.10 -12.01
C VAL A 74 -11.97 3.53 -12.46
N GLY A 75 -11.00 3.71 -13.33
CA GLY A 75 -10.62 5.01 -13.86
C GLY A 75 -11.75 5.70 -14.61
N GLY A 76 -12.50 4.94 -15.42
CA GLY A 76 -13.70 5.44 -16.11
C GLY A 76 -14.78 5.91 -15.14
N ALA A 77 -15.11 5.10 -14.12
CA ALA A 77 -16.10 5.46 -13.11
C ALA A 77 -15.67 6.66 -12.25
N LEU A 78 -14.38 6.75 -11.91
CA LEU A 78 -13.82 7.92 -11.23
C LEU A 78 -13.92 9.17 -12.12
N GLY A 79 -13.55 9.05 -13.39
CA GLY A 79 -13.64 10.15 -14.34
C GLY A 79 -15.05 10.66 -14.53
N ASP A 80 -16.02 9.75 -14.66
CA ASP A 80 -17.45 10.10 -14.76
C ASP A 80 -17.95 10.84 -13.51
N SER A 81 -17.61 10.33 -12.32
CA SER A 81 -18.04 10.96 -11.08
C SER A 81 -17.40 12.34 -10.85
N LEU A 82 -16.10 12.46 -11.12
CA LEU A 82 -15.36 13.72 -11.01
C LEU A 82 -15.86 14.74 -12.03
N GLY A 83 -16.12 14.28 -13.24
CA GLY A 83 -16.67 15.04 -14.34
C GLY A 83 -18.05 15.62 -14.04
N ALA A 84 -18.98 14.77 -13.61
CA ALA A 84 -20.33 15.18 -13.22
C ALA A 84 -20.31 16.16 -12.04
N THR A 85 -19.40 15.97 -11.09
CA THR A 85 -19.23 16.88 -9.94
C THR A 85 -18.70 18.25 -10.37
N ALA A 86 -17.72 18.29 -11.28
CA ALA A 86 -17.17 19.55 -11.80
C ALA A 86 -18.23 20.35 -12.57
N GLU A 87 -19.06 19.67 -13.37
CA GLU A 87 -20.18 20.27 -14.11
C GLU A 87 -21.26 20.82 -13.18
N ALA A 88 -21.71 20.05 -12.18
CA ALA A 88 -22.78 20.43 -11.27
C ALA A 88 -22.45 21.67 -10.44
N GLU A 89 -21.18 21.87 -10.11
CA GLU A 89 -20.72 22.94 -9.23
C GLU A 89 -20.11 24.14 -10.01
N GLY A 90 -20.06 24.07 -11.35
CA GLY A 90 -19.48 25.12 -12.19
C GLY A 90 -17.98 25.34 -11.94
N ILE A 91 -17.26 24.29 -11.54
CA ILE A 91 -15.88 24.40 -11.07
C ILE A 91 -14.91 24.19 -12.22
N GLY A 92 -14.20 25.25 -12.61
CA GLY A 92 -13.18 25.22 -13.66
C GLY A 92 -11.75 24.88 -13.21
N THR A 93 -11.49 24.65 -11.91
CA THR A 93 -10.13 24.37 -11.39
C THR A 93 -10.14 23.42 -10.17
N GLY A 94 -9.08 22.61 -10.02
CA GLY A 94 -9.01 21.45 -9.11
C GLY A 94 -9.28 21.71 -7.62
N GLY A 95 -9.11 22.95 -7.13
CA GLY A 95 -9.31 23.28 -5.70
C GLY A 95 -10.77 23.27 -5.24
N GLY A 96 -11.71 23.71 -6.09
CA GLY A 96 -13.14 23.66 -5.78
C GLY A 96 -13.68 22.23 -5.87
N LEU A 97 -13.16 21.46 -6.83
CA LEU A 97 -13.64 20.11 -7.17
C LEU A 97 -13.40 19.19 -5.97
N LEU A 98 -12.23 19.32 -5.34
CA LEU A 98 -11.87 18.62 -4.11
C LEU A 98 -12.72 19.00 -2.89
N ALA A 99 -13.35 20.19 -2.87
CA ALA A 99 -14.26 20.59 -1.80
C ALA A 99 -15.65 19.95 -1.97
N ALA A 100 -16.18 19.92 -3.19
CA ALA A 100 -17.44 19.25 -3.52
C ALA A 100 -17.35 17.72 -3.27
N ILE A 101 -16.23 17.10 -3.69
CA ILE A 101 -15.88 15.67 -3.50
C ILE A 101 -15.89 15.21 -2.02
N ARG A 102 -15.73 16.12 -1.05
CA ARG A 102 -15.75 15.80 0.39
C ARG A 102 -17.14 15.44 0.92
N SER A 103 -18.19 15.90 0.27
CA SER A 103 -19.51 16.06 0.89
C SER A 103 -20.53 14.97 0.52
N ARG A 104 -20.27 14.13 -0.50
CA ARG A 104 -21.24 13.15 -1.03
C ARG A 104 -20.58 11.82 -1.43
N PRO A 105 -21.32 10.69 -1.42
CA PRO A 105 -20.91 9.46 -2.09
C PRO A 105 -20.73 9.70 -3.59
N TRP A 106 -19.78 9.01 -4.23
CA TRP A 106 -19.45 9.23 -5.63
C TRP A 106 -20.47 8.47 -6.48
N GLN A 107 -21.43 9.21 -7.02
CA GLN A 107 -22.30 8.70 -8.07
C GLN A 107 -21.52 8.75 -9.38
N ALA A 108 -21.45 7.61 -10.06
CA ALA A 108 -20.97 7.51 -11.44
C ALA A 108 -22.22 7.24 -12.29
N PRO A 109 -22.97 8.29 -12.68
CA PRO A 109 -24.26 8.14 -13.34
C PRO A 109 -24.20 7.32 -14.64
N ASN A 110 -23.02 7.22 -15.26
CA ASN A 110 -22.77 6.46 -16.48
C ASN A 110 -22.01 5.14 -16.22
N SER A 111 -21.82 4.68 -14.97
CA SER A 111 -21.14 3.40 -14.69
C SER A 111 -21.92 2.19 -15.18
N ALA A 112 -23.26 2.29 -15.26
CA ALA A 112 -24.09 1.24 -15.84
C ALA A 112 -23.71 0.94 -17.30
N ALA A 113 -23.37 1.97 -18.08
CA ALA A 113 -22.90 1.79 -19.45
C ALA A 113 -21.52 1.11 -19.51
N LEU A 114 -20.64 1.35 -18.53
CA LEU A 114 -19.35 0.66 -18.42
C LEU A 114 -19.54 -0.83 -18.09
N VAL A 115 -20.48 -1.15 -17.20
CA VAL A 115 -20.87 -2.52 -16.87
C VAL A 115 -21.44 -3.24 -18.10
N SER A 116 -22.45 -2.66 -18.74
CA SER A 116 -23.08 -3.25 -19.93
C SER A 116 -22.10 -3.42 -21.09
N ALA A 117 -21.14 -2.51 -21.26
CA ALA A 117 -20.09 -2.64 -22.27
C ALA A 117 -19.23 -3.90 -22.07
N VAL A 118 -18.87 -4.25 -20.84
CA VAL A 118 -18.12 -5.48 -20.59
C VAL A 118 -19.01 -6.71 -20.75
N GLU A 119 -20.27 -6.65 -20.29
CA GLU A 119 -21.24 -7.74 -20.48
C GLU A 119 -21.44 -8.09 -21.96
N ILE A 120 -21.54 -7.09 -22.83
CA ILE A 120 -21.62 -7.27 -24.29
C ILE A 120 -20.38 -8.01 -24.82
N ALA A 121 -19.18 -7.62 -24.38
CA ALA A 121 -17.95 -8.29 -24.79
C ALA A 121 -17.92 -9.75 -24.33
N THR A 122 -18.34 -10.02 -23.09
CA THR A 122 -18.40 -11.39 -22.55
C THR A 122 -19.43 -12.26 -23.26
N CYS A 123 -20.63 -11.74 -23.51
CA CYS A 123 -21.67 -12.49 -24.22
C CYS A 123 -21.26 -12.78 -25.67
N ALA A 124 -20.71 -11.81 -26.39
CA ALA A 124 -20.23 -12.01 -27.76
C ALA A 124 -19.14 -13.10 -27.84
N ARG A 125 -18.28 -13.17 -26.82
CA ARG A 125 -17.23 -14.19 -26.71
C ARG A 125 -17.78 -15.56 -26.38
N ALA A 126 -18.81 -15.63 -25.53
CA ALA A 126 -19.53 -16.86 -25.23
C ALA A 126 -20.24 -17.41 -26.49
N ASP A 127 -20.96 -16.55 -27.22
CA ASP A 127 -21.65 -16.90 -28.47
C ASP A 127 -20.67 -17.46 -29.53
N GLN A 128 -19.44 -16.92 -29.59
CA GLN A 128 -18.38 -17.44 -30.45
C GLN A 128 -17.99 -18.89 -30.09
N GLY A 129 -17.96 -19.22 -28.80
CA GLY A 129 -17.73 -20.59 -28.31
C GLY A 129 -18.80 -21.58 -28.78
N GLU A 130 -20.01 -21.09 -29.06
CA GLU A 130 -21.13 -21.87 -29.61
C GLU A 130 -21.15 -21.91 -31.16
N GLY A 131 -20.12 -21.39 -31.81
CA GLY A 131 -19.94 -21.43 -33.26
C GLY A 131 -20.44 -20.20 -34.02
N ALA A 132 -20.84 -19.13 -33.32
CA ALA A 132 -21.16 -17.85 -33.96
C ALA A 132 -19.88 -17.11 -34.40
N ASP A 133 -20.01 -16.27 -35.44
CA ASP A 133 -18.96 -15.32 -35.79
C ASP A 133 -18.87 -14.22 -34.72
N LEU A 134 -17.67 -13.98 -34.17
CA LEU A 134 -17.47 -13.05 -33.05
C LEU A 134 -17.90 -11.62 -33.39
N ASP A 135 -17.67 -11.19 -34.63
CA ASP A 135 -18.03 -9.85 -35.09
C ASP A 135 -19.54 -9.74 -35.21
N ALA A 136 -20.18 -10.74 -35.80
CA ALA A 136 -21.64 -10.81 -35.89
C ALA A 136 -22.31 -10.82 -34.50
N ALA A 137 -21.81 -11.66 -33.58
CA ALA A 137 -22.33 -11.75 -32.21
C ALA A 137 -22.15 -10.43 -31.45
N LEU A 138 -20.97 -9.82 -31.55
CA LEU A 138 -20.71 -8.50 -30.95
C LEU A 138 -21.68 -7.43 -31.47
N MET A 139 -21.89 -7.39 -32.79
CA MET A 139 -22.79 -6.42 -33.43
C MET A 139 -24.27 -6.67 -33.07
N GLU A 140 -24.68 -7.92 -32.91
CA GLU A 140 -26.02 -8.30 -32.48
C GLU A 140 -26.28 -7.92 -31.02
N ARG A 141 -25.40 -8.32 -30.10
CA ARG A 141 -25.48 -7.97 -28.67
C ARG A 141 -25.48 -6.45 -28.45
N ALA A 142 -24.68 -5.72 -29.22
CA ALA A 142 -24.66 -4.27 -29.15
C ALA A 142 -25.94 -3.58 -29.67
N ARG A 143 -26.72 -4.24 -30.56
CA ARG A 143 -28.03 -3.73 -30.99
C ARG A 143 -29.13 -4.00 -29.97
N GLU A 144 -29.05 -5.12 -29.26
CA GLU A 144 -29.97 -5.48 -28.17
C GLU A 144 -29.76 -4.60 -26.93
N ALA A 145 -28.52 -4.19 -26.69
CA ALA A 145 -28.20 -3.20 -25.68
C ALA A 145 -28.62 -1.81 -26.14
N GLU A 146 -29.72 -1.28 -25.60
CA GLU A 146 -30.03 0.14 -25.71
C GLU A 146 -28.98 0.93 -24.94
N PHE A 147 -27.87 1.29 -25.60
CA PHE A 147 -26.92 2.30 -25.11
C PHE A 147 -27.65 3.66 -25.06
N ALA A 148 -28.46 3.87 -24.03
CA ALA A 148 -29.18 5.12 -23.82
C ALA A 148 -28.27 6.16 -23.15
N GLY A 149 -28.15 7.35 -23.76
CA GLY A 149 -27.44 8.49 -23.19
C GLY A 149 -26.21 8.96 -23.98
N THR A 150 -25.66 10.11 -23.56
CA THR A 150 -24.79 11.02 -24.33
C THR A 150 -23.34 10.54 -24.59
N LEU A 151 -23.08 9.23 -24.67
CA LEU A 151 -21.74 8.61 -24.70
C LEU A 151 -21.57 7.42 -25.67
N GLY A 152 -22.48 7.26 -26.64
CA GLY A 152 -22.56 6.09 -27.54
C GLY A 152 -21.25 5.70 -28.23
N CYS A 153 -20.48 6.67 -28.74
CA CYS A 153 -19.22 6.40 -29.46
C CYS A 153 -18.10 5.82 -28.56
N PHE A 154 -17.93 6.29 -27.33
CA PHE A 154 -16.88 5.78 -26.41
C PHE A 154 -17.30 4.50 -25.69
N ALA A 155 -18.61 4.34 -25.45
CA ALA A 155 -19.15 3.08 -24.95
C ALA A 155 -18.92 1.95 -25.96
N ALA A 156 -19.01 2.22 -27.27
CA ALA A 156 -18.72 1.27 -28.34
C ALA A 156 -17.23 0.85 -28.42
N SER A 157 -16.29 1.69 -27.98
CA SER A 157 -14.86 1.37 -27.97
C SER A 157 -14.48 0.32 -26.93
N ILE A 158 -15.18 0.26 -25.79
CA ILE A 158 -14.87 -0.66 -24.68
C ILE A 158 -15.05 -2.13 -25.07
N PRO A 159 -16.23 -2.59 -25.56
CA PRO A 159 -16.40 -3.98 -25.92
C PRO A 159 -15.53 -4.36 -27.11
N ALA A 160 -15.37 -3.47 -28.10
CA ALA A 160 -14.48 -3.68 -29.24
C ALA A 160 -13.02 -3.85 -28.82
N ALA A 161 -12.52 -3.03 -27.89
CA ALA A 161 -11.17 -3.15 -27.36
C ALA A 161 -10.98 -4.46 -26.60
N LEU A 162 -11.92 -4.82 -25.73
CA LEU A 162 -11.87 -6.05 -24.93
C LEU A 162 -11.83 -7.32 -25.79
N VAL A 163 -12.67 -7.41 -26.84
CA VAL A 163 -12.63 -8.57 -27.76
C VAL A 163 -11.40 -8.58 -28.66
N SER A 164 -10.71 -7.44 -28.79
CA SER A 164 -9.55 -7.27 -29.69
C SER A 164 -8.22 -7.25 -28.96
N ILE A 165 -8.17 -7.52 -27.65
CA ILE A 165 -6.92 -7.55 -26.85
C ILE A 165 -5.87 -8.46 -27.49
N THR A 166 -6.28 -9.55 -28.12
CA THR A 166 -5.39 -10.53 -28.78
C THR A 166 -5.31 -10.37 -30.30
N SER A 167 -5.98 -9.36 -30.86
CA SER A 167 -6.11 -9.15 -32.30
C SER A 167 -5.25 -7.97 -32.75
N PRO A 168 -4.97 -7.84 -34.06
CA PRO A 168 -4.33 -6.66 -34.61
C PRO A 168 -5.12 -5.37 -34.31
N ASP A 169 -4.40 -4.25 -34.17
CA ASP A 169 -4.98 -2.92 -33.92
C ASP A 169 -6.06 -2.54 -34.95
N GLU A 170 -5.91 -2.96 -36.21
CA GLU A 170 -6.88 -2.72 -37.29
C GLU A 170 -8.27 -3.32 -37.00
N ASP A 171 -8.31 -4.47 -36.34
CA ASP A 171 -9.58 -5.12 -35.98
C ASP A 171 -10.25 -4.39 -34.82
N ALA A 172 -9.49 -3.91 -33.84
CA ALA A 172 -10.01 -3.06 -32.77
C ALA A 172 -10.60 -1.77 -33.33
N PHE A 173 -9.90 -1.14 -34.28
CA PHE A 173 -10.36 0.05 -34.98
C PHE A 173 -11.66 -0.21 -35.74
N ARG A 174 -11.68 -1.25 -36.60
CA ARG A 174 -12.84 -1.60 -37.44
C ARG A 174 -14.08 -1.93 -36.62
N ARG A 175 -13.93 -2.73 -35.55
CA ARG A 175 -15.03 -3.12 -34.66
C ARG A 175 -15.64 -1.92 -33.94
N ALA A 176 -14.81 -1.06 -33.34
CA ALA A 176 -15.30 0.10 -32.60
C ALA A 176 -15.96 1.13 -33.54
N ALA A 177 -15.35 1.40 -34.70
CA ALA A 177 -15.94 2.30 -35.70
C ALA A 177 -17.26 1.74 -36.25
N GLY A 178 -17.34 0.43 -36.49
CA GLY A 178 -18.57 -0.24 -36.94
C GLY A 178 -19.68 -0.22 -35.89
N LEU A 179 -19.36 -0.44 -34.61
CA LEU A 179 -20.32 -0.34 -33.51
C LEU A 179 -20.85 1.08 -33.36
N ALA A 180 -19.98 2.09 -33.40
CA ALA A 180 -20.41 3.50 -33.39
C ALA A 180 -21.32 3.83 -34.59
N GLN A 181 -21.01 3.27 -35.76
CA GLN A 181 -21.86 3.43 -36.95
C GLN A 181 -23.23 2.76 -36.78
N LEU A 182 -23.32 1.60 -36.14
CA LEU A 182 -24.60 0.95 -35.81
C LEU A 182 -25.46 1.82 -34.87
N LEU A 183 -24.80 2.53 -33.95
CA LEU A 183 -25.44 3.52 -33.09
C LEU A 183 -25.80 4.82 -33.82
N SER A 184 -25.59 4.87 -35.15
CA SER A 184 -25.86 6.03 -36.01
C SER A 184 -25.06 7.28 -35.65
N GLU A 185 -23.86 7.10 -35.10
CA GLU A 185 -22.94 8.20 -34.78
C GLU A 185 -22.36 8.82 -36.07
N PRO A 186 -21.99 10.12 -36.05
CA PRO A 186 -21.33 10.77 -37.18
C PRO A 186 -20.02 10.08 -37.59
N PRO A 187 -19.59 10.19 -38.87
CA PRO A 187 -18.36 9.56 -39.34
C PRO A 187 -17.09 9.90 -38.53
N GLU A 188 -16.93 11.15 -38.10
CA GLU A 188 -15.80 11.58 -37.25
C GLU A 188 -15.85 10.98 -35.83
N GLU A 189 -17.04 10.75 -35.29
CA GLU A 189 -17.23 10.09 -33.99
C GLU A 189 -16.93 8.58 -34.10
N CYS A 190 -17.32 7.96 -35.22
CA CYS A 190 -16.99 6.56 -35.50
C CYS A 190 -15.47 6.36 -35.61
N ALA A 191 -14.78 7.24 -36.34
CA ALA A 191 -13.32 7.22 -36.45
C ALA A 191 -12.64 7.44 -35.09
N SER A 192 -13.16 8.36 -34.27
CA SER A 192 -12.67 8.62 -32.91
C SER A 192 -12.84 7.41 -31.99
N ALA A 193 -13.96 6.70 -32.09
CA ALA A 193 -14.20 5.45 -31.36
C ALA A 193 -13.19 4.35 -31.76
N GLY A 194 -12.89 4.25 -33.05
CA GLY A 194 -11.83 3.38 -33.60
C GLY A 194 -10.46 3.69 -33.02
N VAL A 195 -10.06 4.96 -33.05
CA VAL A 195 -8.78 5.41 -32.49
C VAL A 195 -8.68 5.11 -31.00
N PHE A 196 -9.75 5.36 -30.24
CA PHE A 196 -9.75 5.12 -28.80
C PHE A 196 -9.64 3.63 -28.46
N ALA A 197 -10.30 2.76 -29.23
CA ALA A 197 -10.22 1.32 -29.03
C ALA A 197 -8.79 0.77 -29.23
N VAL A 198 -8.07 1.27 -30.24
CA VAL A 198 -6.65 0.93 -30.45
C VAL A 198 -5.81 1.36 -29.25
N ALA A 199 -6.01 2.59 -28.76
CA ALA A 199 -5.29 3.10 -27.60
C ALA A 199 -5.50 2.23 -26.35
N LEU A 200 -6.74 1.80 -26.11
CA LEU A 200 -7.08 0.88 -25.02
C LEU A 200 -6.42 -0.49 -25.19
N VAL A 201 -6.49 -1.10 -26.38
CA VAL A 201 -5.84 -2.40 -26.65
C VAL A 201 -4.34 -2.34 -26.35
N ARG A 202 -3.66 -1.30 -26.81
CA ARG A 202 -2.23 -1.10 -26.53
C ARG A 202 -1.95 -0.91 -25.04
N ALA A 203 -2.74 -0.08 -24.36
CA ALA A 203 -2.60 0.17 -22.94
C ALA A 203 -2.81 -1.10 -22.10
N LEU A 204 -3.89 -1.85 -22.36
CA LEU A 204 -4.21 -3.12 -21.71
C LEU A 204 -3.08 -4.15 -21.90
N ASN A 205 -2.51 -4.21 -23.10
CA ASN A 205 -1.37 -5.07 -23.41
C ASN A 205 -0.02 -4.58 -22.85
N GLY A 206 0.03 -3.39 -22.24
CA GLY A 206 1.25 -2.81 -21.65
C GLY A 206 2.24 -2.28 -22.66
N GLN A 207 1.77 -2.00 -23.87
CA GLN A 207 2.57 -1.36 -24.89
C GLN A 207 2.71 0.13 -24.59
N ASN A 208 3.83 0.72 -25.02
CA ASN A 208 4.11 2.12 -24.78
C ASN A 208 3.18 3.01 -25.60
N LEU A 209 2.56 4.01 -24.98
CA LEU A 209 1.71 5.00 -25.65
C LEU A 209 2.53 6.21 -26.11
N ARG A 210 3.66 5.96 -26.77
CA ARG A 210 4.51 7.02 -27.34
C ARG A 210 3.72 7.78 -28.41
N LEU A 211 3.53 9.09 -28.23
CA LEU A 211 2.60 9.89 -29.05
C LEU A 211 2.93 9.88 -30.53
N ASP A 212 4.22 9.93 -30.89
CA ASP A 212 4.72 9.77 -32.25
C ASP A 212 4.30 8.41 -32.83
N GLN A 213 4.63 7.32 -32.14
CA GLN A 213 4.42 5.95 -32.65
C GLN A 213 2.95 5.58 -32.75
N ILE A 214 2.14 5.94 -31.75
CA ILE A 214 0.71 5.63 -31.76
C ILE A 214 -0.02 6.50 -32.79
N SER A 215 0.34 7.78 -32.93
CA SER A 215 -0.31 8.66 -33.91
C SER A 215 0.01 8.24 -35.34
N GLU A 216 1.25 7.88 -35.66
CA GLU A 216 1.63 7.37 -36.99
C GLU A 216 0.79 6.16 -37.40
N LEU A 217 0.68 5.16 -36.52
CA LEU A 217 -0.17 3.99 -36.75
C LEU A 217 -1.63 4.38 -37.00
N LEU A 218 -2.19 5.24 -36.15
CA LEU A 218 -3.59 5.65 -36.26
C LEU A 218 -3.86 6.45 -37.54
N LEU A 219 -2.88 7.23 -38.02
CA LEU A 219 -2.95 7.97 -39.28
C LEU A 219 -3.00 7.06 -40.51
N GLU A 220 -2.43 5.85 -40.43
CA GLU A 220 -2.53 4.83 -41.50
C GLU A 220 -3.94 4.22 -41.58
N GLN A 221 -4.63 4.14 -40.44
CA GLN A 221 -6.00 3.60 -40.35
C GLN A 221 -7.07 4.62 -40.75
N LEU A 222 -6.72 5.92 -40.84
CA LEU A 222 -7.67 7.01 -41.10
C LEU A 222 -7.65 7.48 -42.56
N GLY A 223 -8.83 7.46 -43.19
CA GLY A 223 -9.07 8.06 -44.49
C GLY A 223 -8.97 9.60 -44.49
N SER A 224 -8.80 10.18 -45.69
CA SER A 224 -8.67 11.64 -45.90
C SER A 224 -9.92 12.45 -45.53
N GLU A 225 -11.06 11.79 -45.43
CA GLU A 225 -12.36 12.33 -45.05
C GLU A 225 -12.47 12.68 -43.56
N HIS A 226 -11.57 12.16 -42.72
CA HIS A 226 -11.49 12.44 -41.27
C HIS A 226 -10.50 13.57 -40.96
N ALA A 227 -10.61 14.67 -41.71
CA ALA A 227 -9.62 15.74 -41.72
C ALA A 227 -9.41 16.40 -40.35
N GLU A 228 -10.43 16.40 -39.48
CA GLU A 228 -10.35 17.02 -38.15
C GLU A 228 -9.52 16.18 -37.17
N LEU A 229 -9.82 14.88 -37.09
CA LEU A 229 -9.10 13.93 -36.25
C LEU A 229 -7.65 13.76 -36.73
N ARG A 230 -7.48 13.66 -38.06
CA ARG A 230 -6.16 13.51 -38.69
C ARG A 230 -5.22 14.65 -38.34
N ARG A 231 -5.69 15.90 -38.41
CA ARG A 231 -4.89 17.08 -38.03
C ARG A 231 -4.41 17.04 -36.58
N ARG A 232 -5.24 16.56 -35.66
CA ARG A 232 -4.88 16.48 -34.22
C ARG A 232 -3.87 15.37 -33.94
N LEU A 233 -4.00 14.22 -34.60
CA LEU A 233 -3.00 13.16 -34.51
C LEU A 233 -1.67 13.57 -35.15
N GLU A 234 -1.70 14.27 -36.28
CA GLU A 234 -0.51 14.87 -36.90
C GLU A 234 0.16 15.87 -35.94
N TYR A 235 -0.62 16.71 -35.24
CA TYR A 235 -0.08 17.59 -34.20
C TYR A 235 0.56 16.80 -33.05
N LEU A 236 -0.14 15.81 -32.49
CA LEU A 236 0.39 14.97 -31.41
C LEU A 236 1.68 14.23 -31.77
N ALA A 237 1.81 13.79 -33.03
CA ALA A 237 3.02 13.15 -33.52
C ALA A 237 4.25 14.07 -33.47
N THR A 238 4.04 15.40 -33.50
CA THR A 238 5.11 16.40 -33.45
C THR A 238 5.44 16.90 -32.04
N VAL A 239 4.63 16.55 -31.05
CA VAL A 239 4.82 16.99 -29.65
C VAL A 239 6.06 16.34 -29.04
N ARG A 240 6.93 17.17 -28.45
CA ARG A 240 8.12 16.70 -27.72
C ARG A 240 7.79 16.37 -26.26
N ASP A 241 8.56 15.45 -25.67
CA ASP A 241 8.37 15.01 -24.29
C ASP A 241 8.44 16.14 -23.25
N ASP A 242 9.17 17.23 -23.54
CA ASP A 242 9.38 18.41 -22.67
C ASP A 242 8.36 19.55 -22.90
N ALA A 243 7.43 19.41 -23.84
CA ALA A 243 6.50 20.48 -24.21
C ALA A 243 5.46 20.78 -23.10
N ASN A 244 5.04 22.05 -22.97
CA ASN A 244 4.05 22.44 -21.97
C ASN A 244 2.69 21.79 -22.22
N GLU A 245 2.22 20.97 -21.28
CA GLU A 245 0.95 20.24 -21.37
C GLU A 245 -0.27 21.14 -21.58
N GLN A 246 -0.35 22.27 -20.88
CA GLN A 246 -1.48 23.20 -21.02
C GLN A 246 -1.56 23.80 -22.43
N GLY A 247 -0.42 24.08 -23.05
CA GLY A 247 -0.35 24.58 -24.42
C GLY A 247 -0.82 23.54 -25.43
N ILE A 248 -0.44 22.27 -25.23
CA ILE A 248 -0.87 21.15 -26.07
C ILE A 248 -2.38 20.95 -25.95
N LEU A 249 -2.91 20.89 -24.72
CA LEU A 249 -4.34 20.71 -24.48
C LEU A 249 -5.18 21.86 -25.06
N ALA A 250 -4.66 23.09 -25.08
CA ALA A 250 -5.35 24.22 -25.72
C ALA A 250 -5.45 24.04 -27.24
N GLU A 251 -4.38 23.56 -27.89
CA GLU A 251 -4.36 23.29 -29.34
C GLU A 251 -5.26 22.12 -29.73
N LEU A 252 -5.39 21.11 -28.86
CA LEU A 252 -6.28 19.95 -29.09
C LEU A 252 -7.77 20.29 -28.95
N GLY A 253 -8.10 21.49 -28.47
CA GLY A 253 -9.48 21.97 -28.33
C GLY A 253 -10.13 21.61 -26.99
N GLY A 254 -11.42 21.93 -26.87
CA GLY A 254 -12.16 21.90 -25.62
C GLY A 254 -12.79 20.55 -25.26
N GLY A 255 -12.56 19.48 -26.02
CA GLY A 255 -13.17 18.16 -25.77
C GLY A 255 -14.68 18.16 -25.98
N SER A 256 -15.14 18.88 -27.01
CA SER A 256 -16.56 19.05 -27.37
C SER A 256 -17.02 18.10 -28.47
N SER A 257 -16.08 17.53 -29.23
CA SER A 257 -16.27 16.52 -30.27
C SER A 257 -15.39 15.29 -29.98
N GLY A 258 -15.72 14.14 -30.58
CA GLY A 258 -14.94 12.91 -30.52
C GLY A 258 -13.46 13.12 -30.82
N PRO A 259 -13.08 13.83 -31.90
CA PRO A 259 -11.69 14.13 -32.22
C PRO A 259 -10.93 14.88 -31.11
N GLU A 260 -11.58 15.83 -30.45
CA GLU A 260 -10.98 16.57 -29.34
C GLU A 260 -10.85 15.67 -28.09
N ILE A 261 -11.87 14.89 -27.78
CA ILE A 261 -11.88 14.02 -26.59
C ILE A 261 -10.79 12.94 -26.71
N VAL A 262 -10.71 12.25 -27.84
CA VAL A 262 -9.77 11.13 -28.02
C VAL A 262 -8.31 11.60 -28.09
N SER A 263 -8.04 12.71 -28.77
CA SER A 263 -6.67 13.24 -28.87
C SER A 263 -6.15 13.78 -27.54
N ARG A 264 -7.03 14.43 -26.73
CA ARG A 264 -6.69 14.83 -25.37
C ARG A 264 -6.44 13.63 -24.46
N ALA A 265 -7.30 12.61 -24.52
CA ALA A 265 -7.12 11.38 -23.75
C ALA A 265 -5.80 10.69 -24.11
N LEU A 266 -5.45 10.59 -25.40
CA LEU A 266 -4.17 10.08 -25.87
C LEU A 266 -2.99 10.88 -25.30
N CYS A 267 -3.02 12.21 -25.39
CA CYS A 267 -1.98 13.08 -24.85
C CYS A 267 -1.75 12.83 -23.35
N LEU A 268 -2.84 12.87 -22.57
CA LEU A 268 -2.80 12.70 -21.12
C LEU A 268 -2.38 11.28 -20.74
N GLY A 269 -2.94 10.28 -21.42
CA GLY A 269 -2.65 8.87 -21.24
C GLY A 269 -1.21 8.52 -21.59
N ALA A 270 -0.57 9.22 -22.53
CA ALA A 270 0.82 9.04 -22.94
C ALA A 270 1.84 9.71 -22.01
N ARG A 271 1.53 10.91 -21.51
CA ARG A 271 2.48 11.73 -20.74
C ARG A 271 2.43 11.49 -19.23
N ASN A 272 1.35 10.94 -18.70
CA ASN A 272 1.22 10.64 -17.28
C ASN A 272 2.09 9.42 -16.87
N THR A 273 2.96 9.62 -15.88
CA THR A 273 3.94 8.62 -15.41
C THR A 273 3.41 7.70 -14.30
N GLY A 274 2.14 7.86 -13.91
CA GLY A 274 1.46 7.04 -12.89
C GLY A 274 1.30 7.74 -11.53
N GLY A 275 1.59 9.05 -11.44
CA GLY A 275 1.39 9.83 -10.22
C GLY A 275 -0.05 10.35 -10.07
N TRP A 276 -0.67 10.17 -8.91
CA TRP A 276 -2.07 10.60 -8.67
C TRP A 276 -2.28 12.13 -8.80
N ALA A 277 -1.22 12.94 -8.66
CA ALA A 277 -1.26 14.38 -8.91
C ALA A 277 -1.39 14.72 -10.41
N GLU A 278 -0.75 13.93 -11.28
CA GLU A 278 -0.89 14.01 -12.73
C GLU A 278 -2.30 13.54 -13.14
N VAL A 279 -2.83 12.51 -12.47
CA VAL A 279 -4.22 12.04 -12.63
C VAL A 279 -5.24 13.13 -12.22
N LEU A 280 -4.97 13.96 -11.20
CA LEU A 280 -5.81 15.12 -10.90
C LEU A 280 -5.76 16.20 -11.98
N HIS A 281 -4.60 16.39 -12.61
CA HIS A 281 -4.43 17.36 -13.69
C HIS A 281 -5.29 16.99 -14.90
N VAL A 282 -5.36 15.69 -15.21
CA VAL A 282 -6.27 15.10 -16.22
C VAL A 282 -7.73 15.52 -15.97
N PHE A 283 -8.16 15.53 -14.71
CA PHE A 283 -9.54 15.82 -14.32
C PHE A 283 -9.82 17.32 -14.07
N ALA A 284 -8.79 18.15 -13.91
CA ALA A 284 -8.90 19.59 -13.64
C ALA A 284 -8.82 20.46 -14.92
N GLY A 285 -8.41 19.90 -16.05
CA GLY A 285 -8.09 20.58 -17.31
C GLY A 285 -9.27 21.10 -18.16
N GLY A 286 -10.37 21.52 -17.55
CA GLY A 286 -11.29 22.49 -18.15
C GLY A 286 -12.40 22.04 -19.10
N SER A 287 -12.83 20.78 -19.17
CA SER A 287 -14.06 20.46 -19.93
C SER A 287 -14.67 19.08 -19.65
N ARG A 288 -15.98 19.08 -19.37
CA ARG A 288 -17.03 18.06 -19.52
C ARG A 288 -16.75 16.63 -19.03
N SER A 289 -17.76 16.03 -18.39
CA SER A 289 -17.69 14.69 -17.75
C SER A 289 -17.08 13.59 -18.63
N ARG A 290 -17.31 13.69 -19.95
CA ARG A 290 -16.80 12.77 -20.96
C ARG A 290 -15.27 12.74 -21.07
N ASN A 291 -14.58 13.89 -21.02
CA ASN A 291 -13.10 13.90 -21.12
C ASN A 291 -12.46 13.21 -19.92
N ALA A 292 -13.03 13.46 -18.74
CA ALA A 292 -12.61 12.83 -17.51
C ALA A 292 -12.81 11.31 -17.60
N GLN A 293 -14.00 10.85 -17.97
CA GLN A 293 -14.28 9.42 -18.14
C GLN A 293 -13.31 8.73 -19.13
N VAL A 294 -13.14 9.29 -20.33
CA VAL A 294 -12.27 8.70 -21.38
C VAL A 294 -10.79 8.69 -20.97
N SER A 295 -10.31 9.76 -20.35
CA SER A 295 -8.94 9.83 -19.86
C SER A 295 -8.71 8.90 -18.66
N GLY A 296 -9.73 8.74 -17.80
CA GLY A 296 -9.72 7.79 -16.69
C GLY A 296 -9.65 6.35 -17.16
N LEU A 297 -10.44 5.97 -18.17
CA LEU A 297 -10.39 4.66 -18.82
C LEU A 297 -8.97 4.35 -19.31
N LEU A 298 -8.36 5.26 -20.07
CA LEU A 298 -7.03 5.03 -20.65
C LEU A 298 -5.91 5.04 -19.59
N THR A 299 -5.99 5.92 -18.60
CA THR A 299 -5.05 5.98 -17.48
C THR A 299 -5.07 4.68 -16.68
N GLY A 300 -6.27 4.19 -16.38
CA GLY A 300 -6.47 2.93 -15.69
C GLY A 300 -6.03 1.71 -16.50
N ALA A 301 -6.31 1.71 -17.81
CA ALA A 301 -5.84 0.67 -18.73
C ALA A 301 -4.31 0.60 -18.79
N ARG A 302 -3.61 1.73 -18.65
CA ARG A 302 -2.15 1.78 -18.70
C ARG A 302 -1.52 1.32 -17.38
N HIS A 303 -2.00 1.91 -16.28
CA HIS A 303 -1.32 1.88 -14.97
C HIS A 303 -2.01 0.97 -13.94
N GLY A 304 -3.17 0.40 -14.28
CA GLY A 304 -3.96 -0.41 -13.36
C GLY A 304 -4.72 0.41 -12.32
N ALA A 305 -5.47 -0.27 -11.46
CA ALA A 305 -6.29 0.40 -10.43
C ALA A 305 -5.47 1.15 -9.38
N GLU A 306 -4.18 0.82 -9.24
CA GLU A 306 -3.24 1.47 -8.32
C GLU A 306 -2.90 2.91 -8.71
N ALA A 307 -3.12 3.28 -9.98
CA ALA A 307 -3.01 4.66 -10.44
C ALA A 307 -3.94 5.63 -9.70
N PHE A 308 -4.99 5.09 -9.06
CA PHE A 308 -6.01 5.87 -8.37
C PHE A 308 -5.92 5.69 -6.84
N PRO A 309 -6.04 6.78 -6.06
CA PRO A 309 -6.06 6.70 -4.61
C PRO A 309 -7.11 5.72 -4.09
N LEU A 310 -6.72 4.84 -3.16
CA LEU A 310 -7.60 3.82 -2.58
C LEU A 310 -8.88 4.42 -1.98
N LEU A 311 -8.79 5.61 -1.37
CA LEU A 311 -9.94 6.33 -0.83
C LEU A 311 -10.98 6.73 -1.89
N TRP A 312 -10.55 6.97 -3.13
CA TRP A 312 -11.47 7.31 -4.21
C TRP A 312 -12.16 6.07 -4.75
N ARG A 313 -11.39 5.00 -4.92
CA ARG A 313 -11.89 3.67 -5.32
C ARG A 313 -12.99 3.19 -4.36
N ARG A 314 -12.78 3.38 -3.05
CA ARG A 314 -13.75 3.00 -2.00
C ARG A 314 -15.00 3.88 -1.92
N LYS A 315 -15.01 5.05 -2.54
CA LYS A 315 -16.17 5.96 -2.54
C LYS A 315 -17.08 5.77 -3.75
N LEU A 316 -16.63 5.04 -4.77
CA LEU A 316 -17.43 4.65 -5.92
C LEU A 316 -18.52 3.68 -5.47
N GLU A 317 -19.77 4.13 -5.56
CA GLU A 317 -20.93 3.27 -5.34
C GLU A 317 -20.94 1.99 -6.24
N PRO A 318 -20.55 2.03 -7.53
CA PRO A 318 -20.58 0.84 -8.39
C PRO A 318 -19.38 -0.10 -8.25
N ALA A 319 -18.49 0.08 -7.27
CA ALA A 319 -17.25 -0.72 -7.14
C ALA A 319 -17.48 -2.24 -7.19
N GLY A 320 -18.49 -2.74 -6.46
CA GLY A 320 -18.81 -4.17 -6.45
C GLY A 320 -19.39 -4.71 -7.77
N GLN A 321 -20.09 -3.87 -8.55
CA GLN A 321 -20.57 -4.25 -9.88
C GLN A 321 -19.41 -4.34 -10.87
N LEU A 322 -18.49 -3.37 -10.83
CA LEU A 322 -17.31 -3.36 -11.70
C LEU A 322 -16.40 -4.57 -11.45
N GLU A 323 -16.25 -5.00 -10.20
CA GLU A 323 -15.51 -6.21 -9.83
C GLU A 323 -16.19 -7.49 -10.34
N SER A 324 -17.51 -7.63 -10.11
CA SER A 324 -18.28 -8.79 -10.58
C SER A 324 -18.14 -8.98 -12.09
N VAL A 325 -18.18 -7.88 -12.83
CA VAL A 325 -18.15 -7.86 -14.29
C VAL A 325 -16.75 -8.18 -14.83
N ALA A 326 -15.69 -7.71 -14.16
CA ALA A 326 -14.33 -8.13 -14.48
C ALA A 326 -14.05 -9.61 -14.15
N GLY A 327 -14.68 -10.14 -13.10
CA GLY A 327 -14.70 -11.56 -12.80
C GLY A 327 -15.35 -12.38 -13.92
N THR A 328 -16.50 -11.95 -14.43
CA THR A 328 -17.15 -12.57 -15.60
C THR A 328 -16.26 -12.49 -16.85
N PHE A 329 -15.60 -11.36 -17.07
CA PHE A 329 -14.64 -11.19 -18.16
C PHE A 329 -13.50 -12.23 -18.12
N MET A 330 -12.98 -12.54 -16.92
CA MET A 330 -11.95 -13.56 -16.74
C MET A 330 -12.40 -14.95 -17.16
N THR A 331 -13.66 -15.31 -16.92
CA THR A 331 -14.19 -16.63 -17.30
C THR A 331 -14.22 -16.80 -18.81
N GLU A 332 -14.60 -15.76 -19.55
CA GLU A 332 -14.78 -15.84 -21.01
C GLU A 332 -13.50 -15.61 -21.82
N PHE A 333 -12.61 -14.75 -21.34
CA PHE A 333 -11.37 -14.38 -22.02
C PHE A 333 -10.11 -15.00 -21.40
N GLY A 334 -10.26 -15.72 -20.29
CA GLY A 334 -9.21 -16.53 -19.67
C GLY A 334 -8.91 -17.81 -20.45
N PRO A 335 -7.83 -18.54 -20.10
CA PRO A 335 -7.46 -19.79 -20.74
C PRO A 335 -8.53 -20.89 -20.53
N ASP A 336 -8.62 -21.84 -21.47
CA ASP A 336 -9.69 -22.86 -21.55
C ASP A 336 -9.92 -23.68 -20.26
N GLU A 337 -8.94 -23.76 -19.36
CA GLU A 337 -9.04 -24.47 -18.08
C GLU A 337 -9.92 -23.74 -17.03
N VAL A 338 -10.16 -22.43 -17.18
CA VAL A 338 -11.08 -21.65 -16.31
C VAL A 338 -12.55 -21.82 -16.73
N ARG A 339 -12.80 -22.18 -18.00
CA ARG A 339 -14.15 -22.37 -18.56
C ARG A 339 -14.88 -23.63 -18.05
N ILE A 340 -14.18 -24.52 -17.33
CA ILE A 340 -14.68 -25.86 -16.98
C ILE A 340 -15.37 -25.92 -15.60
N THR A 341 -15.40 -24.83 -14.83
CA THR A 341 -16.12 -24.80 -13.53
C THR A 341 -17.53 -24.21 -13.69
N PRO A 342 -18.62 -24.99 -13.56
CA PRO A 342 -19.97 -24.42 -13.57
C PRO A 342 -20.19 -23.60 -12.29
N GLN A 343 -20.68 -22.37 -12.42
CA GLN A 343 -21.19 -21.62 -11.27
C GLN A 343 -22.46 -22.31 -10.71
N PRO A 344 -22.69 -22.33 -9.38
CA PRO A 344 -23.96 -22.79 -8.82
C PRO A 344 -25.07 -21.79 -9.12
N ASP A 345 -26.22 -22.30 -9.58
CA ASP A 345 -27.44 -21.51 -9.79
C ASP A 345 -28.08 -21.16 -8.43
N PHE A 346 -27.97 -19.90 -8.02
CA PHE A 346 -28.46 -19.41 -6.72
C PHE A 346 -29.97 -19.14 -6.68
N ARG A 347 -30.75 -19.54 -7.69
CA ARG A 347 -32.18 -19.16 -7.75
C ARG A 347 -33.17 -20.15 -7.16
N ASN A 348 -32.79 -21.37 -6.77
CA ASN A 348 -33.76 -22.32 -6.21
C ASN A 348 -33.14 -23.52 -5.47
N VAL A 349 -32.92 -23.45 -4.16
CA VAL A 349 -32.85 -24.68 -3.32
C VAL A 349 -33.39 -24.42 -1.91
N ASN A 350 -34.51 -25.05 -1.58
CA ASN A 350 -35.01 -25.20 -0.20
C ASN A 350 -34.11 -26.19 0.57
N PRO A 351 -33.85 -26.00 1.87
CA PRO A 351 -32.93 -26.85 2.62
C PRO A 351 -33.55 -28.24 2.89
N PRO A 352 -32.86 -29.36 2.61
CA PRO A 352 -33.25 -30.66 3.14
C PRO A 352 -32.69 -30.85 4.56
N SER A 353 -33.50 -31.49 5.40
CA SER A 353 -33.25 -31.82 6.80
C SER A 353 -32.12 -32.85 6.98
N GLN A 354 -31.21 -32.60 7.92
CA GLN A 354 -30.08 -33.49 8.25
C GLN A 354 -30.48 -34.61 9.23
N PRO A 355 -30.00 -35.86 9.07
CA PRO A 355 -29.73 -36.77 10.17
C PRO A 355 -28.36 -36.49 10.79
N SER A 356 -28.28 -36.61 12.11
CA SER A 356 -27.15 -36.27 12.97
C SER A 356 -25.95 -37.22 12.85
N ASP A 357 -24.76 -36.64 12.64
CA ASP A 357 -23.44 -37.29 12.82
C ASP A 357 -22.42 -36.26 13.40
N PRO A 358 -21.31 -36.72 14.01
CA PRO A 358 -20.63 -36.05 15.12
C PRO A 358 -19.85 -34.78 14.72
N ALA A 359 -19.68 -33.88 15.69
CA ALA A 359 -19.16 -32.53 15.51
C ALA A 359 -17.83 -32.47 14.73
N PRO A 360 -17.74 -31.69 13.63
CA PRO A 360 -16.49 -31.45 12.92
C PRO A 360 -15.56 -30.53 13.73
N ALA A 361 -14.26 -30.79 13.67
CA ALA A 361 -13.23 -29.89 14.19
C ALA A 361 -13.37 -28.49 13.54
N GLU A 362 -13.16 -27.44 14.33
CA GLU A 362 -13.31 -26.05 13.86
C GLU A 362 -12.42 -25.79 12.63
N PRO A 363 -12.93 -25.12 11.58
CA PRO A 363 -12.11 -24.72 10.44
C PRO A 363 -11.00 -23.75 10.88
N PRO A 364 -9.81 -23.79 10.26
CA PRO A 364 -8.71 -22.89 10.62
C PRO A 364 -9.16 -21.43 10.45
N GLN A 365 -9.13 -20.68 11.55
CA GLN A 365 -9.49 -19.25 11.54
C GLN A 365 -8.49 -18.48 10.68
N THR A 366 -8.99 -17.76 9.68
CA THR A 366 -8.21 -16.80 8.89
C THR A 366 -7.59 -15.74 9.81
N LEU A 367 -6.26 -15.53 9.74
CA LEU A 367 -5.55 -14.52 10.53
C LEU A 367 -5.95 -13.10 10.08
N ASP A 368 -6.68 -12.38 10.93
CA ASP A 368 -7.05 -10.99 10.68
C ASP A 368 -5.94 -9.99 11.05
N ALA A 369 -6.13 -8.72 10.69
CA ALA A 369 -5.16 -7.67 10.96
C ALA A 369 -4.89 -7.43 12.46
N HIS A 370 -5.89 -7.69 13.33
CA HIS A 370 -5.73 -7.55 14.78
C HIS A 370 -4.79 -8.61 15.32
N GLU A 371 -5.00 -9.87 14.93
CA GLU A 371 -4.19 -11.01 15.34
C GLU A 371 -2.74 -10.88 14.83
N ARG A 372 -2.55 -10.35 13.62
CA ARG A 372 -1.22 -10.10 13.03
C ARG A 372 -0.49 -8.96 13.72
N PHE A 373 -1.15 -7.83 13.98
CA PHE A 373 -0.50 -6.73 14.69
C PHE A 373 -0.20 -7.10 16.15
N MET A 374 -1.14 -7.77 16.83
CA MET A 374 -0.91 -8.34 18.16
C MET A 374 0.28 -9.31 18.15
N GLY A 375 0.33 -10.19 17.15
CA GLY A 375 1.43 -11.12 16.95
C GLY A 375 2.76 -10.39 16.78
N SER A 376 2.82 -9.34 15.95
CA SER A 376 4.01 -8.52 15.77
C SER A 376 4.52 -7.95 17.10
N MET A 377 3.65 -7.38 17.92
CA MET A 377 4.04 -6.76 19.20
C MET A 377 4.48 -7.79 20.23
N VAL A 378 3.70 -8.86 20.41
CA VAL A 378 3.95 -9.89 21.43
C VAL A 378 5.14 -10.77 21.06
N ALA A 379 5.24 -11.21 19.81
CA ALA A 379 6.38 -12.01 19.36
C ALA A 379 7.66 -11.17 19.28
N GLY A 380 7.56 -9.87 18.99
CA GLY A 380 8.68 -8.93 19.14
C GLY A 380 9.22 -8.92 20.56
N ALA A 381 8.35 -8.68 21.55
CA ALA A 381 8.75 -8.69 22.96
C ALA A 381 9.30 -10.06 23.42
N MET A 382 8.78 -11.17 22.87
CA MET A 382 9.33 -12.50 23.11
C MET A 382 10.72 -12.69 22.49
N GLY A 383 10.94 -12.17 21.28
CA GLY A 383 12.24 -12.21 20.62
C GLY A 383 13.31 -11.43 21.37
N ASP A 384 12.97 -10.22 21.84
CA ASP A 384 13.77 -9.45 22.80
C ASP A 384 14.11 -10.32 24.02
N ALA A 385 13.10 -10.82 24.74
CA ALA A 385 13.31 -11.56 25.98
C ALA A 385 14.17 -12.84 25.83
N LEU A 386 14.08 -13.51 24.67
CA LEU A 386 14.94 -14.63 24.31
C LEU A 386 16.39 -14.18 24.15
N GLY A 387 16.61 -13.11 23.39
CA GLY A 387 17.94 -12.59 23.08
C GLY A 387 18.61 -11.91 24.28
N PHE A 388 17.87 -11.22 25.13
CA PHE A 388 18.41 -10.43 26.23
C PHE A 388 19.18 -11.28 27.25
N ALA A 389 18.77 -12.54 27.42
CA ALA A 389 19.45 -13.48 28.31
C ALA A 389 20.85 -13.88 27.84
N ILE A 390 21.11 -13.76 26.53
CA ILE A 390 22.34 -14.17 25.87
C ILE A 390 23.02 -13.03 25.10
N GLU A 391 22.53 -11.80 25.27
CA GLU A 391 23.11 -10.57 24.76
C GLU A 391 24.61 -10.54 25.11
N PHE A 392 25.46 -10.14 24.16
CA PHE A 392 26.93 -10.14 24.25
C PHE A 392 27.64 -11.49 24.25
N HIS A 393 26.93 -12.63 24.19
CA HIS A 393 27.58 -13.92 24.05
C HIS A 393 27.99 -14.20 22.60
N ASP A 394 29.18 -14.80 22.41
CA ASP A 394 29.49 -15.49 21.16
C ASP A 394 28.80 -16.86 21.10
N ILE A 395 28.67 -17.42 19.91
CA ILE A 395 27.99 -18.71 19.73
C ILE A 395 28.64 -19.85 20.53
N GLY A 396 29.94 -19.79 20.80
CA GLY A 396 30.63 -20.74 21.66
C GLY A 396 30.16 -20.67 23.11
N MET A 397 29.96 -19.45 23.63
CA MET A 397 29.41 -19.22 24.96
C MET A 397 27.95 -19.64 25.06
N ILE A 398 27.13 -19.33 24.05
CA ILE A 398 25.73 -19.78 23.97
C ILE A 398 25.67 -21.31 24.03
N ARG A 399 26.45 -22.00 23.19
CA ARG A 399 26.51 -23.47 23.18
C ARG A 399 27.03 -24.05 24.49
N ARG A 400 28.01 -23.41 25.16
CA ARG A 400 28.50 -23.84 26.48
C ARG A 400 27.42 -23.78 27.56
N HIS A 401 26.56 -22.75 27.54
CA HIS A 401 25.54 -22.55 28.56
C HIS A 401 24.23 -23.30 28.26
N HIS A 402 23.89 -23.50 26.98
CA HIS A 402 22.59 -24.02 26.56
C HIS A 402 22.65 -25.35 25.78
N GLY A 403 23.85 -25.87 25.50
CA GLY A 403 24.09 -27.09 24.72
C GLY A 403 24.33 -26.82 23.24
N ASP A 404 24.68 -27.85 22.46
CA ASP A 404 25.11 -27.70 21.06
C ASP A 404 24.04 -27.09 20.14
N ALA A 405 22.76 -27.27 20.48
CA ALA A 405 21.61 -26.67 19.79
C ALA A 405 21.42 -25.18 20.10
N GLY A 406 22.20 -24.60 21.02
CA GLY A 406 22.04 -23.24 21.50
C GLY A 406 20.80 -23.08 22.39
N LEU A 407 20.28 -21.85 22.47
CA LEU A 407 19.06 -21.53 23.19
C LEU A 407 17.85 -22.22 22.53
N THR A 408 17.03 -22.92 23.31
CA THR A 408 15.85 -23.67 22.82
C THR A 408 14.53 -23.25 23.48
N SER A 409 14.62 -22.40 24.50
CA SER A 409 13.51 -21.83 25.27
C SER A 409 13.98 -20.58 26.04
N PRO A 410 13.08 -19.68 26.47
CA PRO A 410 13.43 -18.49 27.24
C PRO A 410 14.18 -18.80 28.53
N VAL A 411 15.17 -17.97 28.86
CA VAL A 411 15.83 -18.02 30.17
C VAL A 411 14.99 -17.25 31.17
N LEU A 412 14.50 -17.93 32.19
CA LEU A 412 13.67 -17.33 33.22
C LEU A 412 14.53 -16.82 34.39
N ARG A 413 14.31 -15.58 34.80
CA ARG A 413 14.84 -14.99 36.04
C ARG A 413 13.65 -14.69 36.95
N ASP A 414 13.65 -15.30 38.13
CA ASP A 414 12.52 -15.25 39.07
C ASP A 414 11.17 -15.67 38.43
N GLY A 415 11.22 -16.64 37.51
CA GLY A 415 10.05 -17.18 36.81
C GLY A 415 9.60 -16.36 35.59
N VAL A 416 10.32 -15.31 35.21
CA VAL A 416 9.95 -14.38 34.14
C VAL A 416 11.05 -14.31 33.07
N ALA A 417 10.66 -14.31 31.80
CA ALA A 417 11.51 -13.99 30.66
C ALA A 417 11.60 -12.46 30.56
N GLN A 418 12.74 -11.90 30.96
CA GLN A 418 12.94 -10.44 31.07
C GLN A 418 13.14 -9.82 29.70
N VAL A 419 12.54 -8.65 29.47
CA VAL A 419 12.74 -7.84 28.26
C VAL A 419 13.83 -6.78 28.44
N SER A 420 14.45 -6.33 27.35
CA SER A 420 15.49 -5.29 27.32
C SER A 420 14.91 -3.87 27.13
N ASP A 421 15.76 -2.88 26.83
CA ASP A 421 15.31 -1.56 26.40
C ASP A 421 14.54 -1.59 25.07
N ASP A 422 14.71 -2.63 24.26
CA ASP A 422 14.04 -2.82 22.97
C ASP A 422 12.52 -2.82 23.13
N THR A 423 11.98 -3.70 23.96
CA THR A 423 10.53 -3.74 24.26
C THR A 423 10.08 -2.46 24.96
N GLN A 424 10.87 -1.94 25.92
CA GLN A 424 10.49 -0.71 26.62
C GLN A 424 10.32 0.45 25.62
N MET A 425 11.30 0.66 24.75
CA MET A 425 11.24 1.71 23.74
C MET A 425 10.17 1.44 22.69
N MET A 426 9.94 0.18 22.28
CA MET A 426 8.82 -0.19 21.40
C MET A 426 7.47 0.22 22.00
N LEU A 427 7.26 -0.01 23.31
CA LEU A 427 6.06 0.44 24.02
C LEU A 427 5.92 1.97 24.00
N PHE A 428 7.00 2.71 24.28
CA PHE A 428 6.96 4.17 24.22
C PHE A 428 6.78 4.71 22.79
N THR A 429 7.30 4.04 21.76
CA THR A 429 6.99 4.36 20.36
C THR A 429 5.50 4.20 20.10
N LEU A 430 4.91 3.06 20.48
CA LEU A 430 3.50 2.77 20.25
C LEU A 430 2.58 3.74 21.01
N GLU A 431 2.88 4.05 22.27
CA GLU A 431 2.14 5.06 23.03
C GLU A 431 2.28 6.46 22.40
N GLY A 432 3.49 6.83 21.97
CA GLY A 432 3.74 8.09 21.27
C GLY A 432 2.94 8.22 19.97
N LEU A 433 2.77 7.13 19.22
CA LEU A 433 1.93 7.10 18.02
C LEU A 433 0.44 7.25 18.36
N ILE A 434 -0.06 6.61 19.43
CA ILE A 434 -1.44 6.78 19.89
C ILE A 434 -1.68 8.25 20.28
N ARG A 435 -0.75 8.85 21.05
CA ARG A 435 -0.82 10.27 21.44
C ARG A 435 -0.78 11.20 20.25
N ALA A 436 0.11 10.95 19.29
CA ALA A 436 0.16 11.68 18.02
C ALA A 436 -1.15 11.60 17.23
N HIS A 437 -1.79 10.43 17.23
CA HIS A 437 -3.08 10.28 16.56
C HIS A 437 -4.20 11.04 17.31
N VAL A 438 -4.19 11.01 18.65
CA VAL A 438 -5.09 11.85 19.46
C VAL A 438 -4.87 13.35 19.17
N ALA A 439 -3.61 13.79 19.11
CA ALA A 439 -3.23 15.17 18.78
C ALA A 439 -3.76 15.58 17.41
N ARG A 440 -3.54 14.73 16.40
CA ARG A 440 -4.04 14.89 15.04
C ARG A 440 -5.57 15.01 14.98
N ARG A 441 -6.31 14.28 15.82
CA ARG A 441 -7.78 14.40 15.89
C ARG A 441 -8.24 15.71 16.50
N ILE A 442 -7.48 16.26 17.46
CA ILE A 442 -7.76 17.55 18.10
C ILE A 442 -7.39 18.71 17.17
N ASN A 443 -6.23 18.61 16.52
CA ASN A 443 -5.71 19.58 15.57
C ASN A 443 -5.27 18.89 14.25
N PRO A 444 -6.16 18.81 13.24
CA PRO A 444 -5.90 18.12 11.97
C PRO A 444 -4.71 18.66 11.15
N THR A 445 -4.17 19.83 11.52
CA THR A 445 -2.97 20.37 10.89
C THR A 445 -1.71 19.63 11.32
N ASP A 446 -1.74 18.96 12.47
CA ASP A 446 -0.66 18.12 12.97
C ASP A 446 -0.73 16.73 12.34
N ASN A 447 0.29 16.37 11.56
CA ASN A 447 0.34 15.11 10.81
C ASN A 447 1.70 14.41 10.94
N ASP A 448 2.54 14.88 11.85
CA ASP A 448 3.87 14.32 12.09
C ASP A 448 3.87 13.64 13.46
N PRO A 449 4.12 12.32 13.56
CA PRO A 449 4.14 11.65 14.85
C PRO A 449 5.41 11.97 15.66
N VAL A 450 6.44 12.54 15.03
CA VAL A 450 7.76 12.72 15.63
C VAL A 450 7.75 13.54 16.91
N PRO A 451 7.00 14.66 17.06
CA PRO A 451 7.00 15.44 18.29
C PRO A 451 6.46 14.68 19.51
N GLU A 452 5.39 13.93 19.32
CA GLU A 452 4.75 13.15 20.38
C GLU A 452 5.54 11.89 20.72
N VAL A 453 6.16 11.27 19.72
CA VAL A 453 7.12 10.18 19.93
C VAL A 453 8.38 10.69 20.65
N GLN A 454 8.86 11.90 20.35
CA GLN A 454 9.96 12.53 21.08
C GLN A 454 9.59 12.77 22.55
N HIS A 455 8.36 13.21 22.83
CA HIS A 455 7.86 13.33 24.20
C HIS A 455 7.80 11.97 24.90
N ALA A 456 7.29 10.93 24.23
CA ALA A 456 7.26 9.57 24.76
C ALA A 456 8.66 9.04 25.06
N TYR A 457 9.66 9.32 24.22
CA TYR A 457 11.04 8.95 24.50
C TYR A 457 11.65 9.71 25.68
N GLN A 458 11.27 10.96 25.94
CA GLN A 458 11.71 11.63 27.17
C GLN A 458 11.06 11.06 28.44
N ARG A 459 9.83 10.55 28.32
CA ARG A 459 9.17 9.79 29.38
C ARG A 459 9.88 8.46 29.62
N TRP A 460 10.30 7.74 28.58
CA TRP A 460 11.18 6.59 28.74
C TRP A 460 12.53 6.96 29.38
N PHE A 461 13.18 8.03 28.92
CA PHE A 461 14.47 8.47 29.47
C PHE A 461 14.38 8.75 30.97
N HIS A 462 13.26 9.29 31.43
CA HIS A 462 12.97 9.44 32.86
C HIS A 462 12.95 8.11 33.61
N THR A 463 12.35 7.06 33.05
CA THR A 463 12.34 5.73 33.70
C THR A 463 13.73 5.12 33.82
N GLN A 464 14.68 5.54 32.99
CA GLN A 464 16.09 5.15 33.04
C GLN A 464 16.90 5.93 34.10
N SER A 465 16.30 6.13 35.28
CA SER A 465 16.89 6.81 36.45
C SER A 465 17.26 8.29 36.22
N GLN A 466 16.62 8.97 35.29
CA GLN A 466 16.83 10.40 35.06
C GLN A 466 15.73 11.22 35.72
N PRO A 467 16.04 12.19 36.59
CA PRO A 467 15.03 13.10 37.15
C PRO A 467 14.21 13.80 36.06
N TRP A 468 12.89 13.92 36.22
CA TRP A 468 12.01 14.49 35.18
C TRP A 468 12.35 15.93 34.82
N ASP A 469 12.79 16.75 35.78
CA ASP A 469 13.26 18.12 35.56
C ASP A 469 14.48 18.20 34.62
N ARG A 470 15.21 17.09 34.45
CA ARG A 470 16.31 16.94 33.50
C ARG A 470 15.93 16.17 32.24
N ALA A 471 15.07 15.15 32.37
CA ALA A 471 14.68 14.29 31.27
C ALA A 471 13.63 14.95 30.36
N GLY A 472 12.63 15.62 30.93
CA GLY A 472 11.50 16.16 30.19
C GLY A 472 11.83 17.36 29.30
N GLY A 473 13.01 17.97 29.41
CA GLY A 473 13.42 19.10 28.57
C GLY A 473 12.37 20.22 28.51
N PRO A 474 11.87 20.61 27.32
CA PRO A 474 10.83 21.64 27.21
C PRO A 474 9.50 21.22 27.89
N TYR A 475 9.19 19.92 27.94
CA TYR A 475 7.95 19.40 28.55
C TYR A 475 7.92 19.62 30.07
N ALA A 476 9.07 19.51 30.73
CA ALA A 476 9.21 19.70 32.17
C ALA A 476 8.94 21.15 32.63
N GLN A 477 8.91 22.12 31.71
CA GLN A 477 8.53 23.51 32.01
C GLN A 477 7.02 23.66 32.24
N HIS A 478 6.22 22.78 31.66
CA HIS A 478 4.76 22.81 31.75
C HIS A 478 4.19 21.65 32.60
N LEU A 479 4.92 20.54 32.69
CA LEU A 479 4.54 19.35 33.45
C LEU A 479 5.52 19.12 34.60
N GLN A 480 5.05 19.20 35.85
CA GLN A 480 5.88 18.92 37.03
C GLN A 480 6.32 17.45 37.13
N GLN A 481 5.57 16.54 36.50
CA GLN A 481 5.84 15.10 36.40
C GLN A 481 5.38 14.62 35.01
N PRO A 482 5.95 13.53 34.47
CA PRO A 482 5.48 12.97 33.20
C PRO A 482 4.04 12.45 33.32
N ASP A 483 3.28 12.53 32.24
CA ASP A 483 1.84 12.23 32.23
C ASP A 483 1.47 10.93 31.49
N GLY A 484 0.18 10.59 31.51
CA GLY A 484 -0.43 9.39 30.92
C GLY A 484 -0.12 8.08 31.64
N TRP A 485 -0.70 6.99 31.17
CA TRP A 485 -0.79 5.77 31.98
C TRP A 485 0.45 4.88 31.91
N LEU A 486 1.14 4.78 30.76
CA LEU A 486 2.27 3.86 30.61
C LEU A 486 3.38 4.16 31.63
N ILE A 487 3.69 5.44 31.87
CA ILE A 487 4.73 5.88 32.81
C ILE A 487 4.42 5.54 34.28
N THR A 488 3.21 5.09 34.60
CA THR A 488 2.82 4.73 35.98
C THR A 488 3.21 3.30 36.35
N HIS A 489 3.68 2.50 35.39
CA HIS A 489 4.08 1.11 35.61
C HIS A 489 5.51 1.01 36.16
N PRO A 490 5.70 0.56 37.42
CA PRO A 490 7.03 0.52 38.07
C PRO A 490 8.02 -0.41 37.37
N GLU A 491 7.55 -1.43 36.65
CA GLU A 491 8.38 -2.38 35.92
C GLU A 491 9.25 -1.69 34.85
N LEU A 492 8.75 -0.59 34.26
CA LEU A 492 9.46 0.22 33.25
C LEU A 492 10.61 1.07 33.82
N PHE A 493 10.72 1.20 35.15
CA PHE A 493 11.81 1.91 35.83
C PHE A 493 13.05 1.05 36.08
N SER A 494 12.99 -0.22 35.68
CA SER A 494 14.18 -1.08 35.66
C SER A 494 15.05 -0.67 34.49
N SER A 495 16.32 -0.34 34.75
CA SER A 495 17.29 -0.06 33.68
C SER A 495 17.73 -1.37 33.03
N ARG A 496 17.29 -1.58 31.79
CA ARG A 496 17.46 -2.83 31.02
C ARG A 496 18.48 -2.65 29.89
N ALA A 497 19.74 -2.41 30.26
CA ALA A 497 20.87 -2.24 29.33
C ALA A 497 20.75 -1.15 28.24
N PRO A 498 20.15 0.04 28.51
CA PRO A 498 19.89 1.03 27.48
C PRO A 498 21.14 1.48 26.71
N GLY A 499 21.05 1.47 25.38
CA GLY A 499 22.14 1.89 24.50
C GLY A 499 22.60 3.34 24.75
N SER A 500 23.92 3.57 24.79
CA SER A 500 24.50 4.91 25.08
C SER A 500 24.11 5.98 24.08
N THR A 501 23.85 5.61 22.82
CA THR A 501 23.38 6.51 21.77
C THR A 501 22.00 7.07 22.11
N CYS A 502 21.03 6.22 22.48
CA CYS A 502 19.69 6.64 22.88
C CYS A 502 19.77 7.59 24.08
N MET A 503 20.51 7.20 25.12
CA MET A 503 20.67 8.00 26.33
C MET A 503 21.27 9.38 26.04
N SER A 504 22.33 9.44 25.22
CA SER A 504 23.01 10.69 24.88
C SER A 504 22.16 11.59 23.97
N ALA A 505 21.41 11.00 23.03
CA ALA A 505 20.52 11.75 22.14
C ALA A 505 19.34 12.37 22.90
N LEU A 506 18.72 11.62 23.81
CA LEU A 506 17.60 12.12 24.62
C LEU A 506 18.06 13.19 25.61
N ALA A 507 19.23 13.01 26.23
CA ALA A 507 19.86 14.07 27.02
C ALA A 507 20.19 15.32 26.18
N ASN A 508 20.60 15.16 24.92
CA ASN A 508 20.84 16.29 24.02
C ASN A 508 19.56 17.07 23.76
N PHE A 509 18.47 16.39 23.36
CA PHE A 509 17.18 17.04 23.16
C PHE A 509 16.72 17.76 24.43
N ALA A 510 16.80 17.11 25.59
CA ALA A 510 16.35 17.70 26.84
C ALA A 510 17.09 19.02 27.19
N ARG A 511 18.36 19.13 26.76
CA ARG A 511 19.18 20.33 26.94
C ARG A 511 19.00 21.39 25.85
N THR A 512 18.78 20.98 24.59
CA THR A 512 18.81 21.89 23.43
C THR A 512 17.42 22.26 22.90
N HIS A 513 16.42 21.43 23.23
CA HIS A 513 15.05 21.46 22.70
C HIS A 513 14.99 21.30 21.17
N GLN A 514 16.06 20.78 20.55
CA GLN A 514 16.14 20.58 19.10
C GLN A 514 15.98 19.11 18.77
N HIS A 515 14.98 18.79 17.94
CA HIS A 515 14.73 17.43 17.46
C HIS A 515 15.80 17.07 16.42
N ALA A 516 16.36 15.87 16.52
CA ALA A 516 17.16 15.32 15.45
C ALA A 516 16.26 14.90 14.27
N THR A 517 16.74 15.12 13.06
CA THR A 517 16.09 14.71 11.82
C THR A 517 17.14 14.13 10.87
N PRO A 518 16.74 13.46 9.77
CA PRO A 518 17.71 13.02 8.77
C PRO A 518 18.59 14.16 8.21
N GLN A 519 18.08 15.41 8.21
CA GLN A 519 18.81 16.60 7.79
C GLN A 519 19.57 17.28 8.93
N PHE A 520 19.03 17.24 10.16
CA PHE A 520 19.65 17.79 11.35
C PHE A 520 20.22 16.67 12.22
N LYS A 521 21.47 16.30 11.92
CA LYS A 521 22.17 15.22 12.60
C LYS A 521 22.73 15.67 13.94
N ILE A 522 22.48 14.89 14.99
CA ILE A 522 23.06 15.11 16.34
C ILE A 522 24.20 14.13 16.67
N ASN A 523 24.35 13.09 15.86
CA ASN A 523 25.44 12.10 15.92
C ASN A 523 25.62 11.45 14.53
N ASP A 524 26.37 10.34 14.47
CA ASP A 524 26.50 9.51 13.26
C ASP A 524 26.36 8.02 13.62
N SER A 525 25.48 7.70 14.59
CA SER A 525 25.30 6.33 15.07
C SER A 525 24.51 5.48 14.07
N LYS A 526 25.05 4.29 13.78
CA LYS A 526 24.40 3.21 13.02
C LYS A 526 23.65 2.20 13.89
N GLY A 527 23.70 2.33 15.21
CA GLY A 527 23.14 1.35 16.14
C GLY A 527 21.70 0.91 15.83
N CYS A 528 21.38 -0.32 16.21
CA CYS A 528 20.06 -0.96 16.04
C CYS A 528 18.91 -0.25 16.77
N GLY A 529 19.22 0.66 17.71
CA GLY A 529 18.27 1.45 18.49
C GLY A 529 17.18 2.19 17.70
N GLY A 530 17.39 2.45 16.41
CA GLY A 530 16.35 2.94 15.51
C GLY A 530 15.33 1.88 15.12
N VAL A 531 15.80 0.71 14.68
CA VAL A 531 14.96 -0.35 14.09
C VAL A 531 14.25 -1.22 15.12
N MET A 532 14.87 -1.50 16.27
CA MET A 532 14.32 -2.41 17.31
C MET A 532 12.94 -1.99 17.84
N ARG A 533 12.57 -0.72 17.66
CA ARG A 533 11.34 -0.10 18.16
C ARG A 533 10.44 0.46 17.06
N ALA A 534 10.71 0.11 15.79
CA ALA A 534 10.06 0.74 14.63
C ALA A 534 8.75 0.05 14.20
N ALA A 535 8.59 -1.25 14.47
CA ALA A 535 7.40 -2.01 14.05
C ALA A 535 6.04 -1.35 14.42
N PRO A 536 5.85 -0.72 15.60
CA PRO A 536 4.65 0.06 15.91
C PRO A 536 4.24 1.09 14.86
N VAL A 537 5.18 1.67 14.12
CA VAL A 537 4.91 2.71 13.11
C VAL A 537 4.08 2.16 11.94
N ALA A 538 4.00 0.83 11.79
CA ALA A 538 3.19 0.14 10.78
C ALA A 538 1.68 0.49 10.79
N VAL A 539 1.15 1.02 11.90
CA VAL A 539 -0.27 1.43 11.99
C VAL A 539 -0.49 2.94 11.77
N TRP A 540 0.58 3.73 11.64
CA TRP A 540 0.49 5.20 11.56
C TRP A 540 -0.33 5.69 10.36
N SER A 541 -0.15 5.06 9.20
CA SER A 541 -0.83 5.42 7.96
C SER A 541 -1.20 4.18 7.15
N ASN A 542 -2.09 4.38 6.19
CA ASN A 542 -2.41 3.40 5.13
C ASN A 542 -1.48 3.55 3.91
N ASP A 543 -0.75 4.66 3.82
CA ASP A 543 0.26 4.87 2.80
C ASP A 543 1.61 4.33 3.30
N PRO A 544 2.17 3.27 2.70
CA PRO A 544 3.45 2.73 3.11
C PRO A 544 4.60 3.74 2.97
N ALA A 545 4.49 4.75 2.10
CA ALA A 545 5.49 5.81 2.00
C ALA A 545 5.45 6.73 3.24
N GLU A 546 4.28 7.01 3.80
CA GLU A 546 4.14 7.77 5.04
C GLU A 546 4.63 6.99 6.26
N VAL A 547 4.36 5.68 6.29
CA VAL A 547 4.92 4.78 7.32
C VAL A 547 6.44 4.77 7.26
N PHE A 548 7.02 4.64 6.07
CA PHE A 548 8.47 4.71 5.90
C PHE A 548 9.03 6.05 6.39
N TYR A 549 8.39 7.17 6.01
CA TYR A 549 8.81 8.51 6.43
C TYR A 549 8.73 8.71 7.95
N ALA A 550 7.62 8.31 8.58
CA ALA A 550 7.43 8.39 10.02
C ALA A 550 8.45 7.52 10.78
N ALA A 551 8.73 6.32 10.29
CA ALA A 551 9.71 5.42 10.89
C ALA A 551 11.14 5.98 10.80
N VAL A 552 11.49 6.57 9.65
CA VAL A 552 12.76 7.30 9.49
C VAL A 552 12.84 8.48 10.46
N GLY A 553 11.77 9.28 10.57
CA GLY A 553 11.72 10.44 11.47
C GLY A 553 11.89 10.05 12.94
N THR A 554 11.15 9.04 13.40
CA THR A 554 11.18 8.57 14.79
C THR A 554 12.52 7.89 15.15
N ALA A 555 13.14 7.16 14.24
CA ALA A 555 14.47 6.59 14.44
C ALA A 555 15.56 7.68 14.48
N ALA A 556 15.47 8.67 13.59
CA ALA A 556 16.43 9.77 13.47
C ALA A 556 16.53 10.63 14.74
N LEU A 557 15.50 10.63 15.61
CA LEU A 557 15.53 11.26 16.94
C LEU A 557 16.73 10.83 17.79
N THR A 558 17.28 9.64 17.52
CA THR A 558 18.44 9.10 18.25
C THR A 558 19.57 8.62 17.35
N HIS A 559 19.28 8.17 16.13
CA HIS A 559 20.24 7.55 15.23
C HIS A 559 20.30 8.34 13.92
N SER A 560 21.27 9.25 13.80
CA SER A 560 21.34 10.18 12.67
C SER A 560 22.08 9.64 11.43
N HIS A 561 22.64 8.43 11.49
CA HIS A 561 23.22 7.78 10.30
C HIS A 561 22.13 7.13 9.43
N PRO A 562 22.19 7.19 8.09
CA PRO A 562 21.23 6.55 7.18
C PRO A 562 20.88 5.11 7.54
N SER A 563 21.85 4.23 7.73
CA SER A 563 21.60 2.83 8.08
C SER A 563 20.93 2.62 9.46
N GLY A 564 21.06 3.60 10.37
CA GLY A 564 20.35 3.59 11.65
C GLY A 564 18.86 3.93 11.54
N TYR A 565 18.45 4.79 10.60
CA TYR A 565 17.04 5.18 10.42
C TYR A 565 16.34 4.53 9.21
N LEU A 566 17.07 4.12 8.18
CA LEU A 566 16.49 3.49 6.98
C LEU A 566 16.07 2.04 7.26
N SER A 567 16.79 1.33 8.14
CA SER A 567 16.37 0.03 8.67
C SER A 567 14.99 0.10 9.33
N ALA A 568 14.74 1.11 10.15
CA ALA A 568 13.43 1.37 10.75
C ALA A 568 12.32 1.55 9.70
N GLY A 569 12.60 2.31 8.64
CA GLY A 569 11.69 2.48 7.50
C GLY A 569 11.33 1.17 6.81
N VAL A 570 12.34 0.34 6.52
CA VAL A 570 12.14 -0.96 5.86
C VAL A 570 11.33 -1.91 6.75
N LEU A 571 11.68 -2.05 8.04
CA LEU A 571 10.94 -2.90 8.97
C LEU A 571 9.46 -2.49 9.07
N SER A 572 9.22 -1.20 9.26
CA SER A 572 7.86 -0.67 9.46
C SER A 572 6.98 -0.92 8.24
N VAL A 573 7.54 -0.81 7.03
CA VAL A 573 6.80 -1.13 5.79
C VAL A 573 6.54 -2.64 5.67
N ILE A 574 7.53 -3.48 5.98
CA ILE A 574 7.32 -4.94 5.97
C ILE A 574 6.18 -5.32 6.91
N VAL A 575 6.20 -4.85 8.16
CA VAL A 575 5.13 -5.11 9.14
C VAL A 575 3.80 -4.52 8.68
N HIS A 576 3.78 -3.29 8.15
CA HIS A 576 2.57 -2.65 7.61
C HIS A 576 1.88 -3.49 6.55
N GLN A 577 2.65 -4.13 5.68
CA GLN A 577 2.14 -5.00 4.63
C GLN A 577 1.66 -6.34 5.17
N LEU A 578 2.44 -6.96 6.04
CA LEU A 578 2.09 -8.25 6.65
C LEU A 578 0.79 -8.17 7.46
N ILE A 579 0.56 -7.10 8.25
CA ILE A 579 -0.71 -6.93 8.98
C ILE A 579 -1.92 -6.71 8.05
N ARG A 580 -1.68 -6.43 6.76
CA ARG A 580 -2.69 -6.31 5.70
C ARG A 580 -2.74 -7.55 4.80
N ASP A 581 -2.16 -8.66 5.28
CA ASP A 581 -2.13 -9.96 4.60
C ASP A 581 -1.41 -9.94 3.24
N VAL A 582 -0.49 -9.00 3.05
CA VAL A 582 0.39 -9.02 1.87
C VAL A 582 1.53 -10.00 2.13
N PRO A 583 1.83 -10.93 1.21
CA PRO A 583 2.89 -11.91 1.39
C PRO A 583 4.26 -11.28 1.69
N LEU A 584 5.08 -11.95 2.50
CA LEU A 584 6.41 -11.46 2.90
C LEU A 584 7.31 -11.08 1.71
N PRO A 585 7.42 -11.85 0.62
CA PRO A 585 8.24 -11.46 -0.54
C PRO A 585 7.81 -10.13 -1.18
N GLU A 586 6.50 -9.89 -1.26
CA GLU A 586 5.94 -8.67 -1.82
C GLU A 586 6.10 -7.49 -0.86
N SER A 587 5.96 -7.75 0.44
CA SER A 587 6.25 -6.77 1.50
C SER A 587 7.69 -6.26 1.45
N ILE A 588 8.65 -7.17 1.24
CA ILE A 588 10.07 -6.85 1.07
C ILE A 588 10.29 -6.04 -0.22
N ARG A 589 9.69 -6.47 -1.34
CA ARG A 589 9.80 -5.77 -2.62
C ARG A 589 9.37 -4.31 -2.51
N MET A 590 8.23 -4.05 -1.89
CA MET A 590 7.74 -2.68 -1.74
C MET A 590 8.56 -1.86 -0.75
N ALA A 591 9.03 -2.45 0.36
CA ALA A 591 9.94 -1.78 1.29
C ALA A 591 11.26 -1.41 0.59
N ARG A 592 11.78 -2.29 -0.28
CA ARG A 592 12.96 -2.07 -1.12
C ARG A 592 12.73 -0.92 -2.11
N ASP A 593 11.59 -0.87 -2.79
CA ASP A 593 11.26 0.21 -3.74
C ASP A 593 11.17 1.58 -3.06
N LEU A 594 10.68 1.64 -1.83
CA LEU A 594 10.67 2.86 -1.02
C LEU A 594 12.07 3.24 -0.55
N LEU A 595 12.86 2.27 -0.09
CA LEU A 595 14.25 2.46 0.33
C LEU A 595 15.10 3.11 -0.77
N LEU A 596 14.96 2.66 -2.02
CA LEU A 596 15.70 3.19 -3.19
C LEU A 596 15.48 4.69 -3.44
N ARG A 597 14.42 5.29 -2.89
CA ARG A 597 14.12 6.72 -3.02
C ARG A 597 14.92 7.59 -2.05
N TRP A 598 15.58 6.99 -1.06
CA TRP A 598 16.33 7.71 -0.03
C TRP A 598 17.81 7.80 -0.36
N ARG A 599 18.43 8.92 -0.01
CA ARG A 599 19.88 9.07 -0.11
C ARG A 599 20.59 8.26 0.99
N GLY A 600 21.69 7.61 0.64
CA GLY A 600 22.46 6.79 1.60
C GLY A 600 21.85 5.41 1.84
N HIS A 601 21.00 4.93 0.91
CA HIS A 601 20.32 3.65 1.01
C HIS A 601 21.24 2.45 0.69
N GLU A 602 22.40 2.68 0.09
CA GLU A 602 23.21 1.65 -0.56
C GLU A 602 23.68 0.58 0.43
N GLU A 603 24.06 0.97 1.66
CA GLU A 603 24.45 0.04 2.72
C GLU A 603 23.25 -0.79 3.20
N GLN A 604 22.12 -0.15 3.50
CA GLN A 604 20.90 -0.85 3.91
C GLN A 604 20.39 -1.81 2.83
N LEU A 605 20.46 -1.39 1.56
CA LEU A 605 20.04 -2.20 0.42
C LEU A 605 20.91 -3.46 0.29
N LYS A 606 22.23 -3.31 0.44
CA LYS A 606 23.17 -4.43 0.39
C LYS A 606 22.81 -5.51 1.42
N PHE A 607 22.54 -5.12 2.66
CA PHE A 607 22.18 -6.06 3.73
C PHE A 607 20.78 -6.66 3.56
N LEU A 608 19.82 -5.87 3.05
CA LEU A 608 18.49 -6.36 2.70
C LEU A 608 18.57 -7.46 1.62
N ASP A 609 19.29 -7.19 0.53
CA ASP A 609 19.47 -8.14 -0.57
C ASP A 609 20.26 -9.38 -0.09
N ALA A 610 21.29 -9.20 0.77
CA ALA A 610 22.05 -10.30 1.35
C ALA A 610 21.20 -11.24 2.22
N ALA A 611 20.29 -10.70 3.04
CA ALA A 611 19.38 -11.51 3.85
C ALA A 611 18.45 -12.39 2.98
N VAL A 612 17.88 -11.80 1.92
CA VAL A 612 17.02 -12.51 0.97
C VAL A 612 17.79 -13.60 0.23
N GLU A 613 19.02 -13.32 -0.22
CA GLU A 613 19.85 -14.33 -0.88
C GLU A 613 20.30 -15.45 0.07
N LEU A 614 20.67 -15.13 1.31
CA LEU A 614 21.05 -16.14 2.30
C LEU A 614 19.89 -17.07 2.64
N ALA A 615 18.67 -16.52 2.76
CA ALA A 615 17.48 -17.29 3.08
C ALA A 615 17.15 -18.39 2.06
N LYS A 616 17.60 -18.27 0.80
CA LYS A 616 17.43 -19.32 -0.23
C LYS A 616 18.16 -20.63 0.14
N LYS A 617 19.13 -20.59 1.05
CA LYS A 617 19.83 -21.76 1.58
C LYS A 617 19.08 -22.43 2.75
N GLY A 618 18.01 -21.82 3.25
CA GLY A 618 17.35 -22.21 4.51
C GLY A 618 18.17 -21.84 5.75
N PRO A 619 17.95 -22.51 6.90
CA PRO A 619 18.72 -22.27 8.12
C PRO A 619 20.20 -22.62 7.92
N VAL A 620 21.08 -21.65 8.15
CA VAL A 620 22.54 -21.79 8.04
C VAL A 620 23.21 -21.71 9.41
N SER A 621 24.51 -21.98 9.46
CA SER A 621 25.28 -21.90 10.71
C SER A 621 25.36 -20.46 11.26
N PRO A 622 25.41 -20.28 12.59
CA PRO A 622 25.64 -18.97 13.22
C PRO A 622 26.90 -18.24 12.72
N GLU A 623 27.93 -19.00 12.38
CA GLU A 623 29.17 -18.49 11.81
C GLU A 623 28.94 -17.91 10.40
N GLU A 624 28.12 -18.57 9.57
CA GLU A 624 27.75 -18.06 8.24
C GLU A 624 26.81 -16.84 8.32
N ILE A 625 25.92 -16.79 9.32
CA ILE A 625 25.12 -15.58 9.63
C ILE A 625 26.07 -14.42 9.92
N LYS A 626 27.04 -14.64 10.83
CA LYS A 626 28.03 -13.63 11.21
C LYS A 626 28.85 -13.13 10.01
N ASP A 627 29.35 -14.04 9.19
CA ASP A 627 30.22 -13.70 8.06
C ASP A 627 29.47 -12.98 6.93
N THR A 628 28.15 -13.20 6.81
CA THR A 628 27.33 -12.64 5.72
C THR A 628 26.55 -11.40 6.13
N LEU A 629 25.90 -11.44 7.30
CA LEU A 629 24.92 -10.45 7.76
C LEU A 629 25.40 -9.68 9.00
N GLY A 630 26.54 -10.02 9.57
CA GLY A 630 27.10 -9.36 10.74
C GLY A 630 26.58 -9.89 12.07
N GLN A 631 26.68 -9.08 13.11
CA GLN A 631 26.42 -9.50 14.49
C GLN A 631 25.20 -8.80 15.11
N GLY A 632 24.53 -7.91 14.37
CA GLY A 632 23.29 -7.27 14.79
C GLY A 632 23.46 -5.89 15.43
N TRP A 633 24.70 -5.47 15.75
CA TRP A 633 24.97 -4.22 16.50
C TRP A 633 24.52 -2.93 15.82
N VAL A 634 24.28 -2.97 14.50
CA VAL A 634 23.86 -1.84 13.68
C VAL A 634 22.55 -2.15 12.97
N GLY A 635 21.77 -1.12 12.66
CA GLY A 635 20.39 -1.26 12.21
C GLY A 635 20.23 -2.10 10.94
N GLU A 636 21.16 -1.98 9.99
CA GLU A 636 21.15 -2.77 8.76
C GLU A 636 21.43 -4.26 9.01
N GLU A 637 22.27 -4.59 9.98
CA GLU A 637 22.59 -5.97 10.39
C GLU A 637 21.42 -6.58 11.17
N ALA A 638 20.90 -5.86 12.17
CA ALA A 638 19.77 -6.32 12.99
C ALA A 638 18.56 -6.67 12.13
N LEU A 639 18.22 -5.78 11.19
CA LEU A 639 17.15 -6.01 10.23
C LEU A 639 17.43 -7.21 9.32
N ALA A 640 18.65 -7.32 8.80
CA ALA A 640 19.01 -8.40 7.90
C ALA A 640 18.92 -9.77 8.57
N ILE A 641 19.44 -9.91 9.80
CA ILE A 641 19.39 -11.17 10.55
C ILE A 641 17.95 -11.53 10.92
N GLY A 642 17.16 -10.57 11.44
CA GLY A 642 15.77 -10.82 11.80
C GLY A 642 14.89 -11.19 10.61
N LEU A 643 15.08 -10.53 9.46
CA LEU A 643 14.39 -10.84 8.21
C LEU A 643 14.83 -12.19 7.64
N TYR A 644 16.14 -12.48 7.66
CA TYR A 644 16.69 -13.77 7.24
C TYR A 644 16.05 -14.91 8.02
N ALA A 645 15.99 -14.80 9.35
CA ALA A 645 15.43 -15.85 10.19
C ALA A 645 13.94 -16.11 9.89
N ALA A 646 13.17 -15.04 9.64
CA ALA A 646 11.76 -15.15 9.24
C ALA A 646 11.57 -15.75 7.83
N LEU A 647 12.52 -15.54 6.90
CA LEU A 647 12.47 -16.12 5.55
C LEU A 647 12.98 -17.57 5.50
N ALA A 648 13.93 -17.92 6.35
CA ALA A 648 14.62 -19.21 6.35
C ALA A 648 13.86 -20.31 7.10
N THR A 649 12.75 -19.97 7.77
CA THR A 649 11.95 -20.89 8.58
C THR A 649 10.48 -20.83 8.18
N ASP A 650 9.70 -21.82 8.61
CA ASP A 650 8.27 -21.95 8.27
C ASP A 650 7.34 -21.78 9.47
N ASN A 651 7.89 -21.48 10.65
CA ASN A 651 7.13 -21.28 11.88
C ASN A 651 7.78 -20.23 12.81
N LEU A 652 6.95 -19.59 13.63
CA LEU A 652 7.36 -18.48 14.50
C LEU A 652 8.43 -18.89 15.51
N ARG A 653 8.30 -20.07 16.13
CA ARG A 653 9.22 -20.53 17.16
C ARG A 653 10.64 -20.66 16.62
N ASP A 654 10.79 -21.34 15.49
CA ASP A 654 12.10 -21.57 14.89
C ASP A 654 12.69 -20.28 14.32
N ALA A 655 11.85 -19.37 13.80
CA ALA A 655 12.28 -18.03 13.40
C ALA A 655 12.93 -17.28 14.57
N LEU A 656 12.25 -17.23 15.73
CA LEU A 656 12.78 -16.58 16.94
C LEU A 656 14.06 -17.25 17.44
N LEU A 657 14.13 -18.58 17.45
CA LEU A 657 15.34 -19.28 17.90
C LEU A 657 16.51 -19.05 16.94
N LEU A 658 16.27 -19.04 15.63
CA LEU A 658 17.29 -18.78 14.62
C LEU A 658 17.79 -17.33 14.71
N SER A 659 16.91 -16.38 15.00
CA SER A 659 17.29 -14.97 15.10
C SER A 659 18.13 -14.63 16.31
N VAL A 660 18.06 -15.41 17.41
CA VAL A 660 18.83 -15.14 18.64
C VAL A 660 20.07 -16.03 18.78
N ASN A 661 20.11 -17.19 18.11
CA ASN A 661 21.25 -18.11 18.17
C ASN A 661 22.38 -17.72 17.20
N HIS A 662 22.85 -16.48 17.28
CA HIS A 662 24.08 -16.03 16.62
C HIS A 662 24.98 -15.29 17.61
N SER A 663 26.17 -14.90 17.17
CA SER A 663 27.05 -14.08 18.01
C SER A 663 26.63 -12.62 17.97
N GLY A 664 26.62 -11.94 19.11
CA GLY A 664 26.43 -10.50 19.19
C GLY A 664 25.10 -10.08 19.79
N ASP A 665 24.42 -9.18 19.08
CA ASP A 665 23.27 -8.41 19.53
C ASP A 665 21.97 -9.21 19.32
N SER A 666 21.69 -10.12 20.25
CA SER A 666 20.69 -11.19 20.06
C SER A 666 19.26 -10.75 20.37
N ASP A 667 19.06 -9.80 21.28
CA ASP A 667 17.75 -9.23 21.62
C ASP A 667 17.21 -8.36 20.48
N SER A 668 18.04 -7.49 19.92
CA SER A 668 17.67 -6.61 18.81
C SER A 668 17.35 -7.36 17.51
N THR A 669 18.07 -8.43 17.20
CA THR A 669 17.72 -9.31 16.08
C THR A 669 16.47 -10.15 16.39
N GLY A 670 16.30 -10.55 17.65
CA GLY A 670 15.13 -11.23 18.20
C GLY A 670 13.85 -10.43 18.04
N ILE A 671 13.81 -9.18 18.51
CA ILE A 671 12.62 -8.32 18.41
C ILE A 671 12.26 -8.02 16.96
N VAL A 672 13.24 -7.77 16.10
CA VAL A 672 13.00 -7.52 14.67
C VAL A 672 12.42 -8.76 13.99
N CYS A 673 12.98 -9.94 14.27
CA CYS A 673 12.42 -11.20 13.77
C CYS A 673 11.01 -11.43 14.30
N GLY A 674 10.80 -11.25 15.60
CA GLY A 674 9.51 -11.40 16.25
C GLY A 674 8.45 -10.45 15.69
N ASN A 675 8.80 -9.20 15.38
CA ASN A 675 7.88 -8.27 14.75
C ASN A 675 7.44 -8.74 13.34
N ILE A 676 8.36 -9.30 12.55
CA ILE A 676 8.07 -9.81 11.20
C ILE A 676 7.29 -11.13 11.28
N ALA A 677 7.84 -12.13 11.97
CA ALA A 677 7.26 -13.46 12.10
C ALA A 677 5.92 -13.41 12.85
N GLY A 678 5.80 -12.57 13.87
CA GLY A 678 4.54 -12.34 14.58
C GLY A 678 3.44 -11.75 13.68
N ALA A 679 3.78 -10.84 12.77
CA ALA A 679 2.83 -10.33 11.77
C ALA A 679 2.46 -11.37 10.70
N LEU A 680 3.36 -12.31 10.42
CA LEU A 680 3.15 -13.40 9.47
C LEU A 680 2.27 -14.52 10.04
N TYR A 681 2.53 -14.95 11.28
CA TYR A 681 1.92 -16.13 11.90
C TYR A 681 0.83 -15.81 12.95
N GLY A 682 0.76 -14.58 13.44
CA GLY A 682 -0.20 -14.14 14.45
C GLY A 682 0.23 -14.43 15.90
N ALA A 683 -0.47 -13.82 16.86
CA ALA A 683 -0.16 -13.93 18.29
C ALA A 683 -0.28 -15.36 18.82
N ARG A 684 -1.26 -16.13 18.34
CA ARG A 684 -1.46 -17.53 18.72
C ARG A 684 -0.35 -18.48 18.30
N ALA A 685 0.55 -18.06 17.40
CA ALA A 685 1.71 -18.86 17.01
C ALA A 685 2.87 -18.78 18.02
N VAL A 686 2.84 -17.83 18.96
CA VAL A 686 3.81 -17.77 20.06
C VAL A 686 3.56 -18.95 21.01
N PRO A 687 4.57 -19.76 21.36
CA PRO A 687 4.39 -20.87 22.29
C PRO A 687 3.72 -20.41 23.60
N PRO A 688 2.56 -20.99 24.00
CA PRO A 688 1.79 -20.50 25.14
C PRO A 688 2.59 -20.45 26.44
N GLU A 689 3.50 -21.40 26.65
CA GLU A 689 4.39 -21.47 27.80
C GLU A 689 5.45 -20.37 27.80
N TRP A 690 5.94 -19.94 26.64
CA TRP A 690 6.85 -18.80 26.54
C TRP A 690 6.08 -17.54 26.83
N LEU A 691 4.94 -17.36 26.16
CA LEU A 691 4.09 -16.19 26.33
C LEU A 691 3.64 -16.01 27.78
N ALA A 692 3.29 -17.09 28.49
CA ALA A 692 2.92 -17.04 29.90
C ALA A 692 4.02 -16.51 30.82
N SER A 693 5.29 -16.65 30.43
CA SER A 693 6.46 -16.20 31.20
C SER A 693 6.97 -14.82 30.79
N LEU A 694 6.42 -14.18 29.75
CA LEU A 694 6.92 -12.93 29.19
C LEU A 694 6.71 -11.73 30.15
N GLU A 695 7.80 -11.02 30.46
CA GLU A 695 7.73 -9.74 31.17
C GLU A 695 6.93 -8.71 30.36
N LEU A 696 6.16 -7.86 31.05
CA LEU A 696 5.33 -6.81 30.45
C LEU A 696 4.27 -7.30 29.44
N ARG A 697 4.00 -8.61 29.34
CA ARG A 697 2.98 -9.15 28.43
C ARG A 697 1.67 -8.38 28.47
N GLU A 698 1.12 -8.16 29.67
CA GLU A 698 -0.15 -7.46 29.83
C GLU A 698 -0.08 -6.02 29.30
N LEU A 699 1.04 -5.32 29.49
CA LEU A 699 1.24 -3.97 28.95
C LEU A 699 1.33 -4.00 27.42
N VAL A 700 2.11 -4.93 26.85
CA VAL A 700 2.25 -5.11 25.39
C VAL A 700 0.89 -5.39 24.76
N GLU A 701 0.15 -6.37 25.28
CA GLU A 701 -1.18 -6.70 24.77
C GLU A 701 -2.17 -5.54 24.92
N THR A 702 -2.15 -4.84 26.06
CA THR A 702 -3.06 -3.72 26.32
C THR A 702 -2.77 -2.56 25.37
N LEU A 703 -1.51 -2.18 25.21
CA LEU A 703 -1.14 -1.07 24.35
C LEU A 703 -1.35 -1.39 22.86
N ALA A 704 -1.11 -2.65 22.46
CA ALA A 704 -1.43 -3.12 21.10
C ALA A 704 -2.95 -3.08 20.83
N LYS A 705 -3.79 -3.51 21.79
CA LYS A 705 -5.26 -3.38 21.70
C LYS A 705 -5.66 -1.91 21.61
N ASP A 706 -5.10 -1.06 22.45
CA ASP A 706 -5.41 0.37 22.46
C ASP A 706 -5.01 1.06 21.15
N ALA A 707 -3.88 0.68 20.56
CA ALA A 707 -3.48 1.15 19.24
C ALA A 707 -4.46 0.69 18.15
N LEU A 708 -4.84 -0.58 18.13
CA LEU A 708 -5.83 -1.08 17.16
C LEU A 708 -7.17 -0.34 17.27
N VAL A 709 -7.56 0.06 18.48
CA VAL A 709 -8.75 0.86 18.74
C VAL A 709 -8.57 2.32 18.28
N GLU A 710 -7.45 2.97 18.60
CA GLU A 710 -7.18 4.37 18.22
C GLU A 710 -6.98 4.54 16.70
N PHE A 711 -6.36 3.58 16.03
CA PHE A 711 -6.16 3.60 14.58
C PHE A 711 -7.32 2.93 13.81
N SER A 712 -8.40 2.57 14.50
CA SER A 712 -9.63 2.08 13.85
C SER A 712 -10.40 3.21 13.14
N PRO A 713 -11.37 2.90 12.27
CA PRO A 713 -12.21 3.91 11.63
C PRO A 713 -13.08 4.74 12.61
N GLY A 714 -13.27 4.26 13.83
CA GLY A 714 -14.11 4.88 14.86
C GLY A 714 -13.39 4.97 16.21
N PRO A 715 -12.33 5.78 16.33
CA PRO A 715 -11.54 5.84 17.54
C PRO A 715 -12.34 6.43 18.71
N PRO A 716 -12.00 6.08 19.96
CA PRO A 716 -12.72 6.55 21.13
C PRO A 716 -12.75 8.08 21.22
N THR A 717 -13.91 8.63 21.53
CA THR A 717 -14.13 10.08 21.69
C THR A 717 -14.41 10.46 23.15
N ASP A 718 -14.42 9.48 24.06
CA ASP A 718 -14.67 9.74 25.46
C ASP A 718 -13.48 10.47 26.12
N PRO A 719 -13.74 11.37 27.08
CA PRO A 719 -12.67 12.09 27.77
C PRO A 719 -11.74 11.19 28.60
N GLY A 720 -12.10 9.93 28.87
CA GLY A 720 -11.24 8.98 29.55
C GLY A 720 -10.06 8.57 28.67
N TRP A 721 -10.31 8.39 27.37
CA TRP A 721 -9.28 8.06 26.40
C TRP A 721 -8.20 9.14 26.28
N THR A 722 -8.58 10.41 26.16
CA THR A 722 -7.63 11.53 26.07
C THR A 722 -6.89 11.80 27.39
N ARG A 723 -7.47 11.42 28.55
CA ARG A 723 -6.73 11.42 29.82
C ARG A 723 -5.72 10.26 29.91
N ARG A 724 -6.05 9.11 29.34
CA ARG A 724 -5.16 7.95 29.26
C ARG A 724 -3.99 8.23 28.32
N TYR A 725 -4.27 8.87 27.18
CA TYR A 725 -3.32 9.28 26.15
C TYR A 725 -3.32 10.81 25.94
N PRO A 726 -2.70 11.59 26.84
CA PRO A 726 -2.56 13.03 26.68
C PRO A 726 -1.74 13.38 25.43
N ALA A 727 -2.32 14.25 24.59
CA ALA A 727 -1.66 14.89 23.46
C ALA A 727 -1.00 16.21 23.91
N TRP A 728 0.15 16.55 23.30
CA TRP A 728 1.03 17.64 23.73
C TRP A 728 1.41 18.61 22.61
#